data_AF-A0A9N8YMP4-F1
#
_entry.id   AF-A0A9N8YMP4-F1
#
_cell.length_a   1.000
_cell.length_b   1.000
_cell.length_c   1.000
_cell.angle_alpha   90.00
_cell.angle_beta   90.00
_cell.angle_gamma   90.00
#
_symmetry.space_group_name_H-M   'P 1'
#
loop_
_entity.id
_entity.type
_entity.pdbx_description
1 polymer ?
#
loop_
_entity_poly.entity_id
_entity_poly.type
_entity_poly.pdbx_seq_one_letter_code
_entity_poly.pdbx_strand_id
1 'polypeptide(L)'
;MKFRIYPKFSTTNYVYRPNPLTFTIWILADEDYRHPQRLSVQLWSNLTFSSWSQTDLIELDDNQLIGNDSDEKYRVFEAIIPTDGVNQGQHEFCFRVKRIMETYEEDWQWIDVDGNRNGQVFVFDFKNAYKVGIDSIFGEEFINVGVRCSSHGNTSCWIVAKEAKADDEQSVSYNMGSIMNMIRFVGLQRHSAYWVLPTTGTCKLDICQKDVVYLIAQQSTGHYVVFIPLTAEDCTSCFRSDENGNLIYIVNNYSGKDELARFVVGRGYDPYATSKACMDLAKTVYGRIRSHKKNIHTKNDHPLYYEKLGYCTWNAFHENVRRQDLVDVLHSLDSSGIHVGYMIMEDGWQQVSHNRQLQNFEANEKFPDGLREFVQYVKGNYPYLNYFGVWHTLCGYWNGIDPNSELAKQYCLEKVRGEGRTMNLVSPEYVTHFYDDFYRFLKTQGVELVKVDSHASFDLIELDEIERCRWRKKYQGSQNKCAERYFDNRVIYSMAHSPNVMQPIISNDGLPTEVGVCKPVFRNSDDYCSSKHGSHALHLYVNSMNNIWTSFFGVPDWDAFQTNHEFAEYHAAARAISGGPVYISDPPRQHNMAILEKCIVKTPAYEIRSVTTDHAENLPGEFTKVFTQRILRSETPALPSIGNIFEDPTTVDKLLKISNVNQRIGVLGLWNCREKEVVDKFDLEDVYGIAVDTDDAKARVNEEMHRDPRFRNSEKINCITEDVEYALYFFKNREVKKIGSMGSKKQVAIMVKPRGFEVVTISPIDVLLVIAPFEYEIRVEIACFGLVDKYNGSKAIVVAEYISEGWDVGGSDYAVDFRVPNNHKASIRASKGVMRSGNRRGMVFYKVKLTGYGSCGFYLNVGEHRRVSNIKVYLNNKILSDELIEYDVEKKFLVIGVHENEKVTSEELENKRRNMWNADYGDDVLEMFLEIMVD
;
A
#
# COMPACT_ATOMS: atom_id res chain seq x y z
N MET A 1 37.61 6.01 -11.87
CA MET A 1 36.61 5.65 -12.90
C MET A 1 35.29 5.33 -12.22
N LYS A 2 34.19 5.98 -12.60
CA LYS A 2 32.87 5.76 -11.98
C LYS A 2 32.08 4.78 -12.83
N PHE A 3 31.99 3.54 -12.38
CA PHE A 3 31.20 2.49 -13.00
C PHE A 3 29.93 2.24 -12.21
N ARG A 4 28.84 1.98 -12.92
CA ARG A 4 27.62 1.43 -12.32
C ARG A 4 27.26 0.16 -13.07
N ILE A 5 26.86 -0.86 -12.35
CA ILE A 5 26.55 -2.17 -12.91
C ILE A 5 25.21 -2.67 -12.42
N TYR A 6 24.57 -3.45 -13.28
CA TYR A 6 23.43 -4.30 -12.97
C TYR A 6 23.67 -5.68 -13.60
N PRO A 7 23.46 -6.79 -12.88
CA PRO A 7 23.21 -6.83 -11.46
C PRO A 7 24.43 -6.40 -10.62
N LYS A 8 24.22 -6.04 -9.35
CA LYS A 8 25.30 -5.61 -8.45
C LYS A 8 26.14 -6.82 -8.01
N PHE A 9 27.45 -6.60 -7.84
CA PHE A 9 28.36 -7.65 -7.36
C PHE A 9 28.07 -8.08 -5.90
N SER A 10 27.59 -7.15 -5.09
CA SER A 10 27.26 -7.37 -3.68
C SER A 10 25.96 -8.15 -3.46
N THR A 11 25.21 -8.48 -4.52
CA THR A 11 23.91 -9.14 -4.42
C THR A 11 23.84 -10.40 -5.27
N THR A 12 23.21 -11.44 -4.72
CA THR A 12 22.87 -12.64 -5.50
C THR A 12 21.58 -12.37 -6.27
N ASN A 13 21.59 -12.63 -7.58
CA ASN A 13 20.44 -12.39 -8.44
C ASN A 13 19.78 -13.70 -8.86
N TYR A 14 18.48 -13.81 -8.65
CA TYR A 14 17.71 -15.04 -8.85
C TYR A 14 16.93 -14.93 -10.15
N VAL A 15 17.16 -15.84 -11.10
CA VAL A 15 16.50 -15.82 -12.42
C VAL A 15 15.90 -17.17 -12.76
N TYR A 16 14.65 -17.14 -13.24
CA TYR A 16 13.86 -18.31 -13.62
C TYR A 16 13.80 -18.44 -15.14
N ARG A 17 14.05 -19.62 -15.68
CA ARG A 17 13.82 -19.87 -17.11
C ARG A 17 12.33 -19.69 -17.46
N PRO A 18 11.98 -19.11 -18.62
CA PRO A 18 12.87 -18.67 -19.70
C PRO A 18 13.26 -17.18 -19.62
N ASN A 19 13.16 -16.53 -18.45
CA ASN A 19 13.50 -15.11 -18.32
C ASN A 19 14.98 -14.91 -18.63
N PRO A 20 15.34 -14.03 -19.58
CA PRO A 20 16.73 -13.80 -19.91
C PRO A 20 17.47 -13.10 -18.77
N LEU A 21 18.79 -13.29 -18.72
CA LEU A 21 19.68 -12.57 -17.83
C LEU A 21 20.15 -11.27 -18.47
N THR A 22 19.89 -10.15 -17.83
CA THR A 22 20.32 -8.83 -18.33
C THR A 22 21.49 -8.31 -17.51
N PHE A 23 22.60 -8.04 -18.19
CA PHE A 23 23.79 -7.42 -17.63
C PHE A 23 24.00 -6.06 -18.26
N THR A 24 24.04 -5.01 -17.46
CA THR A 24 24.20 -3.63 -17.92
C THR A 24 25.31 -2.94 -17.16
N ILE A 25 26.10 -2.15 -17.87
CA ILE A 25 27.11 -1.28 -17.28
C ILE A 25 26.99 0.13 -17.84
N TRP A 26 26.96 1.09 -16.93
CA TRP A 26 27.02 2.52 -17.23
C TRP A 26 28.43 3.02 -16.91
N ILE A 27 29.08 3.58 -17.92
CA ILE A 27 30.43 4.13 -17.85
C ILE A 27 30.33 5.65 -18.00
N LEU A 28 30.79 6.41 -17.02
CA LEU A 28 30.75 7.88 -17.06
C LEU A 28 31.57 8.39 -18.25
N ALA A 29 30.97 9.23 -19.09
CA ALA A 29 31.60 9.89 -20.23
C ALA A 29 32.29 11.20 -19.80
N ASP A 30 33.36 11.08 -19.02
CA ASP A 30 34.27 12.18 -18.67
C ASP A 30 35.34 12.39 -19.77
N GLU A 31 36.35 13.25 -19.54
CA GLU A 31 37.37 13.58 -20.55
C GLU A 31 38.08 12.34 -21.14
N ASP A 32 38.20 11.25 -20.39
CA ASP A 32 38.86 10.01 -20.83
C ASP A 32 37.97 9.13 -21.72
N TYR A 33 36.65 9.38 -21.76
CA TYR A 33 35.65 8.53 -22.42
C TYR A 33 34.65 9.28 -23.31
N ARG A 34 34.79 10.61 -23.44
CA ARG A 34 34.11 11.47 -24.44
C ARG A 34 34.69 11.18 -25.83
N HIS A 35 33.82 10.93 -26.81
CA HIS A 35 34.19 10.59 -28.18
C HIS A 35 35.33 11.46 -28.75
N PRO A 36 36.28 10.85 -29.53
CA PRO A 36 36.02 9.81 -30.54
C PRO A 36 36.38 8.35 -30.19
N GLN A 37 36.83 8.03 -28.97
CA GLN A 37 37.36 6.69 -28.64
C GLN A 37 36.28 5.58 -28.62
N ARG A 38 36.61 4.39 -29.17
CA ARG A 38 35.75 3.20 -29.12
C ARG A 38 36.01 2.41 -27.83
N LEU A 39 34.95 2.05 -27.11
CA LEU A 39 35.04 1.14 -25.96
C LEU A 39 34.66 -0.27 -26.36
N SER A 40 35.41 -1.25 -25.84
CA SER A 40 35.02 -2.65 -25.87
C SER A 40 34.80 -3.10 -24.43
N VAL A 41 33.59 -3.58 -24.16
CA VAL A 41 33.14 -3.98 -22.83
C VAL A 41 32.71 -5.43 -22.88
N GLN A 42 33.19 -6.23 -21.94
CA GLN A 42 32.93 -7.66 -21.90
C GLN A 42 32.41 -8.09 -20.53
N LEU A 43 31.38 -8.94 -20.56
CA LEU A 43 30.97 -9.78 -19.45
C LEU A 43 31.87 -11.00 -19.48
N TRP A 44 32.53 -11.28 -18.37
CA TRP A 44 33.25 -12.52 -18.15
C TRP A 44 32.42 -13.34 -17.17
N SER A 45 32.02 -14.56 -17.52
CA SER A 45 31.15 -15.38 -16.65
C SER A 45 31.30 -16.88 -16.90
N ASN A 46 30.83 -17.69 -15.95
CA ASN A 46 30.69 -19.14 -16.10
C ASN A 46 29.22 -19.57 -16.35
N LEU A 47 28.42 -18.72 -17.01
CA LEU A 47 27.00 -18.97 -17.27
C LEU A 47 26.77 -20.04 -18.34
N THR A 48 27.34 -19.83 -19.52
CA THR A 48 27.13 -20.68 -20.72
C THR A 48 28.05 -21.89 -20.76
N PHE A 49 29.20 -21.84 -20.09
CA PHE A 49 30.20 -22.90 -20.04
C PHE A 49 30.62 -23.15 -18.59
N SER A 50 31.06 -24.39 -18.30
CA SER A 50 31.61 -24.73 -16.97
C SER A 50 32.90 -23.97 -16.65
N SER A 51 33.61 -23.50 -17.68
CA SER A 51 34.73 -22.57 -17.57
C SER A 51 34.29 -21.12 -17.83
N TRP A 52 35.01 -20.16 -17.24
CA TRP A 52 34.78 -18.75 -17.52
C TRP A 52 35.02 -18.40 -19.00
N SER A 53 34.16 -17.55 -19.56
CA SER A 53 34.19 -17.11 -20.96
C SER A 53 33.74 -15.67 -21.12
N GLN A 54 34.14 -15.02 -22.23
CA GLN A 54 33.67 -13.69 -22.60
C GLN A 54 32.32 -13.70 -23.32
N THR A 55 31.55 -12.64 -23.09
CA THR A 55 30.44 -12.19 -23.92
C THR A 55 30.61 -10.69 -24.13
N ASP A 56 30.63 -10.23 -25.38
CA ASP A 56 30.70 -8.80 -25.70
C ASP A 56 29.37 -8.11 -25.37
N LEU A 57 29.43 -6.94 -24.74
CA LEU A 57 28.25 -6.09 -24.53
C LEU A 57 28.08 -5.14 -25.70
N ILE A 58 26.82 -4.86 -26.02
CA ILE A 58 26.42 -3.94 -27.08
C ILE A 58 26.21 -2.55 -26.46
N GLU A 59 26.80 -1.53 -27.08
CA GLU A 59 26.54 -0.14 -26.69
C GLU A 59 25.13 0.26 -27.10
N LEU A 60 24.39 0.88 -26.17
CA LEU A 60 23.02 1.34 -26.37
C LEU A 60 23.00 2.85 -26.49
N ASP A 61 22.34 3.35 -27.54
CA ASP A 61 22.23 4.79 -27.81
C ASP A 61 21.27 5.51 -26.84
N ASP A 62 20.30 4.80 -26.24
CA ASP A 62 19.15 5.43 -25.57
C ASP A 62 18.67 4.74 -24.27
N ASN A 63 19.61 4.29 -23.43
CA ASN A 63 19.29 3.63 -22.16
C ASN A 63 19.71 4.49 -20.95
N GLN A 64 19.29 5.76 -20.97
CA GLN A 64 19.62 6.74 -19.93
C GLN A 64 19.08 6.28 -18.57
N LEU A 65 19.99 6.31 -17.59
CA LEU A 65 19.74 6.01 -16.19
C LEU A 65 18.90 7.14 -15.58
N ILE A 66 17.62 6.88 -15.28
CA ILE A 66 16.75 7.87 -14.63
C ILE A 66 17.37 8.29 -13.29
N GLY A 67 17.32 9.58 -12.95
CA GLY A 67 17.80 10.10 -11.66
C GLY A 67 19.31 10.36 -11.58
N ASN A 68 20.05 10.30 -12.69
CA ASN A 68 21.41 10.82 -12.74
C ASN A 68 21.44 12.36 -12.74
N ASP A 69 22.58 12.94 -12.35
CA ASP A 69 22.79 14.38 -12.48
C ASP A 69 22.86 14.77 -13.96
N SER A 70 22.21 15.87 -14.36
CA SER A 70 22.08 16.31 -15.76
C SER A 70 23.42 16.50 -16.49
N ASP A 71 24.48 16.75 -15.74
CA ASP A 71 25.84 16.96 -16.26
C ASP A 71 26.62 15.64 -16.46
N GLU A 72 26.18 14.54 -15.83
CA GLU A 72 26.80 13.21 -15.96
C GLU A 72 26.18 12.44 -17.13
N LYS A 73 26.88 12.40 -18.28
CA LYS A 73 26.52 11.53 -19.40
C LYS A 73 27.15 10.15 -19.21
N TYR A 74 26.38 9.08 -19.44
CA TYR A 74 26.87 7.71 -19.37
C TYR A 74 26.82 7.05 -20.74
N ARG A 75 27.88 6.31 -21.09
CA ARG A 75 27.85 5.31 -22.16
C ARG A 75 27.34 4.00 -21.57
N VAL A 76 26.34 3.40 -22.20
CA VAL A 76 25.62 2.24 -21.64
C VAL A 76 25.89 1.03 -22.49
N PHE A 77 26.31 -0.06 -21.86
CA PHE A 77 26.56 -1.33 -22.54
C PHE A 77 25.68 -2.40 -21.91
N GLU A 78 25.07 -3.24 -22.74
CA GLU A 78 24.18 -4.31 -22.29
C GLU A 78 24.47 -5.65 -22.98
N ALA A 79 24.33 -6.73 -22.22
CA ALA A 79 24.24 -8.09 -22.74
C ALA A 79 22.99 -8.76 -22.16
N ILE A 80 22.20 -9.36 -23.04
CA ILE A 80 21.03 -10.17 -22.70
C ILE A 80 21.37 -11.62 -23.02
N ILE A 81 21.44 -12.48 -21.99
CA ILE A 81 21.79 -13.88 -22.13
C ILE A 81 20.52 -14.74 -22.00
N PRO A 82 20.09 -15.44 -23.06
CA PRO A 82 19.01 -16.41 -22.97
C PRO A 82 19.35 -17.51 -21.96
N THR A 83 18.39 -17.86 -21.09
CA THR A 83 18.66 -18.87 -20.07
C THR A 83 18.65 -20.30 -20.57
N ASP A 84 18.19 -20.56 -21.79
CA ASP A 84 18.03 -21.92 -22.34
C ASP A 84 19.36 -22.69 -22.45
N GLY A 85 20.49 -21.99 -22.52
CA GLY A 85 21.84 -22.57 -22.58
C GLY A 85 22.67 -22.44 -21.29
N VAL A 86 22.09 -21.95 -20.19
CA VAL A 86 22.79 -21.75 -18.91
C VAL A 86 22.49 -22.92 -18.00
N ASN A 87 23.46 -23.53 -17.33
CA ASN A 87 23.19 -24.64 -16.40
C ASN A 87 22.33 -24.19 -15.20
N GLN A 88 21.62 -25.11 -14.55
CA GLN A 88 20.93 -24.79 -13.29
C GLN A 88 21.96 -24.66 -12.17
N GLY A 89 21.82 -23.65 -11.31
CA GLY A 89 22.67 -23.48 -10.14
C GLY A 89 23.24 -22.07 -9.99
N GLN A 90 24.26 -21.95 -9.15
CA GLN A 90 24.97 -20.71 -8.89
C GLN A 90 26.08 -20.49 -9.90
N HIS A 91 26.14 -19.28 -10.43
CA HIS A 91 27.12 -18.79 -11.39
C HIS A 91 27.73 -17.48 -10.90
N GLU A 92 28.92 -17.17 -11.39
CA GLU A 92 29.65 -15.95 -11.12
C GLU A 92 29.90 -15.17 -12.41
N PHE A 93 29.97 -13.85 -12.26
CA PHE A 93 30.27 -12.95 -13.36
C PHE A 93 31.10 -11.76 -12.90
N CYS A 94 31.84 -11.16 -13.82
CA CYS A 94 32.51 -9.87 -13.65
C CYS A 94 32.58 -9.14 -15.00
N PHE A 95 33.03 -7.89 -14.98
CA PHE A 95 33.15 -7.09 -16.19
C PHE A 95 34.60 -6.66 -16.42
N ARG A 96 34.94 -6.46 -17.69
CA ARG A 96 36.19 -5.81 -18.09
C ARG A 96 35.97 -4.85 -19.25
N VAL A 97 36.77 -3.80 -19.30
CA VAL A 97 36.72 -2.77 -20.33
C VAL A 97 38.11 -2.54 -20.91
N LYS A 98 38.19 -2.24 -22.20
CA LYS A 98 39.39 -1.70 -22.83
C LYS A 98 39.04 -0.55 -23.77
N ARG A 99 39.99 0.37 -23.93
CA ARG A 99 39.91 1.45 -24.92
C ARG A 99 40.58 1.01 -26.21
N ILE A 100 39.92 1.33 -27.33
CA ILE A 100 40.42 1.14 -28.67
C ILE A 100 40.56 2.53 -29.29
N MET A 101 41.81 2.96 -29.46
CA MET A 101 42.16 4.19 -30.19
C MET A 101 42.50 3.85 -31.64
N GLU A 102 42.54 4.85 -32.52
CA GLU A 102 42.88 4.62 -33.93
C GLU A 102 44.29 4.03 -34.12
N THR A 103 45.20 4.31 -33.19
CA THR A 103 46.64 3.99 -33.31
C THR A 103 47.12 2.86 -32.40
N TYR A 104 46.37 2.48 -31.36
CA TYR A 104 46.70 1.38 -30.45
C TYR A 104 45.48 0.93 -29.62
N GLU A 105 45.57 -0.27 -29.05
CA GLU A 105 44.61 -0.80 -28.06
C GLU A 105 45.27 -0.87 -26.69
N GLU A 106 44.50 -0.56 -25.65
CA GLU A 106 44.96 -0.72 -24.26
C GLU A 106 44.72 -2.14 -23.72
N ASP A 107 45.42 -2.47 -22.64
CA ASP A 107 45.19 -3.70 -21.87
C ASP A 107 43.80 -3.70 -21.21
N TRP A 108 43.25 -4.90 -21.04
CA TRP A 108 41.98 -5.08 -20.33
C TRP A 108 42.07 -4.62 -18.89
N GLN A 109 41.11 -3.78 -18.48
CA GLN A 109 40.92 -3.37 -17.10
C GLN A 109 39.71 -4.12 -16.52
N TRP A 110 39.96 -4.88 -15.46
CA TRP A 110 38.91 -5.52 -14.67
C TRP A 110 38.17 -4.49 -13.85
N ILE A 111 36.85 -4.60 -13.82
CA ILE A 111 35.99 -3.66 -13.14
C ILE A 111 35.82 -4.09 -11.69
N ASP A 112 36.09 -3.16 -10.79
CA ASP A 112 35.88 -3.29 -9.35
C ASP A 112 34.83 -2.28 -8.94
N VAL A 113 33.77 -2.74 -8.27
CA VAL A 113 32.70 -1.90 -7.75
C VAL A 113 32.56 -2.18 -6.27
N ASP A 114 32.81 -1.15 -5.46
CA ASP A 114 32.73 -1.20 -4.00
C ASP A 114 33.63 -2.29 -3.35
N GLY A 115 34.80 -2.57 -3.94
CA GLY A 115 35.74 -3.59 -3.43
C GLY A 115 35.37 -5.02 -3.79
N ASN A 116 34.31 -5.21 -4.59
CA ASN A 116 33.89 -6.51 -5.10
C ASN A 116 34.31 -6.67 -6.56
N ARG A 117 34.80 -7.86 -6.90
CA ARG A 117 35.24 -8.19 -8.26
C ARG A 117 34.30 -9.11 -9.02
N ASN A 118 33.54 -9.96 -8.30
CA ASN A 118 32.62 -10.91 -8.88
C ASN A 118 31.22 -10.71 -8.29
N GLY A 119 30.20 -10.80 -9.13
CA GLY A 119 28.81 -10.94 -8.73
C GLY A 119 28.30 -12.36 -8.87
N GLN A 120 27.12 -12.63 -8.33
CA GLN A 120 26.51 -13.95 -8.33
C GLN A 120 25.11 -13.94 -8.95
N VAL A 121 24.84 -14.96 -9.75
CA VAL A 121 23.52 -15.25 -10.34
C VAL A 121 23.17 -16.68 -9.99
N PHE A 122 21.91 -16.92 -9.63
CA PHE A 122 21.36 -18.25 -9.47
C PHE A 122 20.26 -18.48 -10.51
N VAL A 123 20.42 -19.51 -11.34
CA VAL A 123 19.48 -19.87 -12.41
C VAL A 123 18.66 -21.09 -12.02
N PHE A 124 17.33 -20.99 -12.17
CA PHE A 124 16.35 -22.04 -11.83
C PHE A 124 15.58 -22.54 -13.04
N ASP A 125 15.24 -23.83 -13.02
CA ASP A 125 14.49 -24.51 -14.07
C ASP A 125 13.01 -24.72 -13.76
N PHE A 126 12.15 -24.32 -14.70
CA PHE A 126 10.74 -24.67 -14.70
C PHE A 126 10.55 -26.11 -15.22
N LYS A 127 10.69 -27.14 -14.37
CA LYS A 127 10.36 -28.52 -14.81
C LYS A 127 8.83 -28.68 -14.88
N ASN A 128 8.28 -28.96 -16.05
CA ASN A 128 6.84 -29.13 -16.26
C ASN A 128 6.21 -30.42 -15.66
N ALA A 129 6.84 -31.05 -14.66
CA ALA A 129 6.36 -32.30 -14.07
C ALA A 129 6.44 -32.22 -12.54
N TYR A 130 5.71 -31.30 -11.93
CA TYR A 130 5.64 -31.21 -10.47
C TYR A 130 4.35 -31.84 -9.96
N LYS A 131 4.50 -32.69 -8.94
CA LYS A 131 3.40 -33.23 -8.15
C LYS A 131 2.51 -32.07 -7.66
N VAL A 132 1.20 -32.22 -7.80
CA VAL A 132 0.21 -31.18 -7.47
C VAL A 132 -0.25 -31.29 -6.00
N GLY A 133 0.17 -32.34 -5.29
CA GLY A 133 -0.22 -32.57 -3.90
C GLY A 133 0.68 -31.87 -2.87
N ILE A 134 0.26 -31.95 -1.61
CA ILE A 134 1.03 -31.47 -0.46
C ILE A 134 2.38 -32.20 -0.29
N ASP A 135 2.52 -33.38 -0.91
CA ASP A 135 3.78 -34.13 -1.02
C ASP A 135 4.84 -33.37 -1.85
N SER A 136 4.44 -32.41 -2.68
CA SER A 136 5.37 -31.47 -3.33
C SER A 136 5.99 -30.45 -2.37
N ILE A 137 5.51 -30.37 -1.13
CA ILE A 137 5.99 -29.48 -0.07
C ILE A 137 6.76 -30.27 0.98
N PHE A 138 6.22 -31.41 1.45
CA PHE A 138 6.78 -32.18 2.58
C PHE A 138 7.29 -33.59 2.23
N GLY A 139 7.12 -34.09 1.00
CA GLY A 139 7.48 -35.47 0.62
C GLY A 139 6.35 -36.50 0.81
N GLU A 140 6.60 -37.77 0.44
CA GLU A 140 5.58 -38.84 0.37
C GLU A 140 5.13 -39.41 1.73
N GLU A 141 5.89 -39.20 2.80
CA GLU A 141 5.63 -39.79 4.13
C GLU A 141 4.63 -39.00 4.99
N PHE A 142 4.01 -37.92 4.46
CA PHE A 142 3.19 -37.01 5.24
C PHE A 142 1.72 -37.47 5.37
N ILE A 143 1.42 -38.31 6.38
CA ILE A 143 0.10 -38.91 6.61
C ILE A 143 -0.65 -38.18 7.76
N ASN A 144 -1.32 -37.08 7.44
CA ASN A 144 -2.55 -36.58 8.10
C ASN A 144 -2.94 -35.21 7.54
N VAL A 145 -3.89 -35.17 6.59
CA VAL A 145 -4.30 -33.94 5.91
C VAL A 145 -5.81 -33.90 5.76
N GLY A 146 -6.44 -32.85 6.29
CA GLY A 146 -7.79 -32.48 5.92
C GLY A 146 -7.74 -31.66 4.63
N VAL A 147 -8.04 -32.29 3.49
CA VAL A 147 -7.97 -31.60 2.19
C VAL A 147 -9.22 -30.74 1.97
N ARG A 148 -9.03 -29.45 1.73
CA ARG A 148 -10.01 -28.57 1.08
C ARG A 148 -9.29 -27.72 0.05
N CYS A 149 -9.43 -28.08 -1.23
CA CYS A 149 -9.00 -27.21 -2.31
C CYS A 149 -9.77 -25.89 -2.22
N SER A 150 -9.05 -24.77 -2.30
CA SER A 150 -9.69 -23.46 -2.43
C SER A 150 -10.43 -23.41 -3.78
N SER A 151 -11.57 -22.72 -3.82
CA SER A 151 -12.40 -22.57 -5.01
C SER A 151 -11.90 -21.51 -6.01
N HIS A 152 -10.69 -20.95 -5.82
CA HIS A 152 -10.19 -19.80 -6.58
C HIS A 152 -8.78 -20.05 -7.15
N GLY A 153 -8.69 -20.25 -8.47
CA GLY A 153 -7.45 -20.12 -9.26
C GLY A 153 -6.38 -21.21 -9.11
N ASN A 154 -5.20 -20.95 -9.71
CA ASN A 154 -4.00 -21.81 -9.76
C ASN A 154 -3.31 -22.04 -8.40
N THR A 155 -4.02 -21.89 -7.28
CA THR A 155 -3.50 -22.09 -5.92
C THR A 155 -4.16 -23.30 -5.27
N SER A 156 -3.34 -24.24 -4.81
CA SER A 156 -3.80 -25.34 -3.97
C SER A 156 -3.57 -25.01 -2.50
N CYS A 157 -4.56 -25.23 -1.64
CA CYS A 157 -4.46 -24.99 -0.19
C CYS A 157 -4.86 -26.25 0.59
N TRP A 158 -4.26 -26.42 1.77
CA TRP A 158 -4.48 -27.55 2.66
C TRP A 158 -4.56 -27.08 4.11
N ILE A 159 -5.35 -27.80 4.91
CA ILE A 159 -5.32 -27.67 6.37
C ILE A 159 -4.57 -28.89 6.90
N VAL A 160 -3.44 -28.63 7.55
CA VAL A 160 -2.71 -29.65 8.27
C VAL A 160 -3.15 -29.63 9.72
N ALA A 161 -3.45 -30.80 10.25
CA ALA A 161 -3.97 -30.96 11.59
C ALA A 161 -3.07 -31.91 12.39
N LYS A 162 -2.74 -31.50 13.61
CA LYS A 162 -1.96 -32.31 14.55
C LYS A 162 -2.67 -32.31 15.91
N GLU A 163 -2.63 -33.45 16.57
CA GLU A 163 -3.13 -33.55 17.94
C GLU A 163 -2.37 -32.56 18.82
N ALA A 164 -3.03 -31.95 19.78
CA ALA A 164 -2.42 -31.03 20.71
C ALA A 164 -2.85 -31.51 22.08
N LYS A 165 -1.96 -32.20 22.80
CA LYS A 165 -2.29 -32.68 24.14
C LYS A 165 -2.49 -31.49 25.06
N ALA A 166 -3.47 -31.57 25.95
CA ALA A 166 -3.55 -30.60 27.04
C ALA A 166 -2.35 -30.81 27.96
N ASP A 167 -1.48 -29.81 28.01
CA ASP A 167 -0.33 -29.79 28.91
C ASP A 167 -0.07 -28.33 29.29
N ASP A 168 -0.21 -28.02 30.58
CA ASP A 168 -0.10 -26.67 31.10
C ASP A 168 1.36 -26.20 31.18
N GLU A 169 2.34 -27.10 30.99
CA GLU A 169 3.77 -26.82 31.18
C GLU A 169 4.63 -27.00 29.91
N GLN A 170 4.18 -27.75 28.89
CA GLN A 170 5.02 -28.04 27.71
C GLN A 170 4.32 -27.83 26.36
N SER A 171 5.00 -27.09 25.49
CA SER A 171 4.66 -27.00 24.07
C SER A 171 4.80 -28.36 23.38
N VAL A 172 3.83 -28.72 22.54
CA VAL A 172 3.96 -29.85 21.62
C VAL A 172 4.68 -29.38 20.36
N SER A 173 5.71 -30.11 19.93
CA SER A 173 6.47 -29.79 18.71
C SER A 173 6.36 -30.92 17.69
N TYR A 174 6.16 -30.54 16.43
CA TYR A 174 6.05 -31.44 15.30
C TYR A 174 7.12 -31.11 14.27
N ASN A 175 8.02 -32.07 14.01
CA ASN A 175 8.94 -31.96 12.89
C ASN A 175 8.18 -32.26 11.58
N MET A 176 8.15 -31.28 10.69
CA MET A 176 7.44 -31.32 9.42
C MET A 176 8.36 -31.69 8.25
N GLY A 177 9.66 -31.87 8.51
CA GLY A 177 10.70 -32.08 7.52
C GLY A 177 11.15 -30.78 6.83
N SER A 178 12.08 -30.93 5.90
CA SER A 178 12.55 -29.83 5.05
C SER A 178 11.50 -29.44 4.01
N ILE A 179 11.33 -28.15 3.75
CA ILE A 179 10.48 -27.67 2.65
C ILE A 179 11.16 -28.05 1.33
N MET A 180 10.53 -28.93 0.56
CA MET A 180 11.10 -29.45 -0.68
C MET A 180 11.36 -28.34 -1.69
N ASN A 181 12.51 -28.44 -2.38
CA ASN A 181 12.90 -27.51 -3.45
C ASN A 181 12.94 -26.03 -3.04
N MET A 182 12.98 -25.72 -1.74
CA MET A 182 13.05 -24.33 -1.26
C MET A 182 14.38 -23.70 -1.66
N ILE A 183 14.31 -22.47 -2.18
CA ILE A 183 15.48 -21.72 -2.64
C ILE A 183 15.72 -20.46 -1.80
N ARG A 184 14.65 -19.88 -1.25
CA ARG A 184 14.65 -18.74 -0.34
C ARG A 184 13.32 -18.64 0.38
N PHE A 185 13.30 -17.92 1.48
CA PHE A 185 12.11 -17.73 2.29
C PHE A 185 12.05 -16.33 2.90
N VAL A 186 10.86 -15.92 3.29
CA VAL A 186 10.62 -14.80 4.19
C VAL A 186 9.60 -15.19 5.25
N GLY A 187 9.92 -14.94 6.52
CA GLY A 187 9.01 -15.14 7.64
C GLY A 187 8.76 -13.83 8.40
N LEU A 188 7.58 -13.68 9.00
CA LEU A 188 7.32 -12.65 9.99
C LEU A 188 7.56 -13.24 11.38
N GLN A 189 8.71 -12.91 11.95
CA GLN A 189 9.21 -13.43 13.22
C GLN A 189 8.79 -12.51 14.36
N ARG A 190 8.30 -13.07 15.47
CA ARG A 190 8.06 -12.33 16.71
C ARG A 190 9.39 -11.84 17.28
N HIS A 191 9.59 -10.54 17.24
CA HIS A 191 10.75 -9.87 17.85
C HIS A 191 10.52 -9.60 19.33
N SER A 192 9.28 -9.30 19.68
CA SER A 192 8.78 -9.13 21.06
C SER A 192 7.37 -9.73 21.16
N ALA A 193 6.74 -9.63 22.33
CA ALA A 193 5.32 -9.98 22.44
C ALA A 193 4.44 -9.10 21.55
N TYR A 194 4.88 -7.87 21.29
CA TYR A 194 4.11 -6.82 20.64
C TYR A 194 4.29 -6.77 19.12
N TRP A 195 5.49 -7.07 18.63
CA TRP A 195 5.90 -6.76 17.25
C TRP A 195 6.49 -7.97 16.52
N VAL A 196 6.20 -8.01 15.21
CA VAL A 196 6.86 -8.91 14.26
C VAL A 196 7.77 -8.13 13.32
N LEU A 197 8.87 -8.76 12.93
CA LEU A 197 9.82 -8.25 11.95
C LEU A 197 10.02 -9.28 10.83
N PRO A 198 10.25 -8.85 9.59
CA PRO A 198 10.63 -9.75 8.51
C PRO A 198 12.00 -10.37 8.79
N THR A 199 12.11 -11.67 8.49
CA THR A 199 13.38 -12.40 8.42
C THR A 199 13.43 -13.10 7.07
N THR A 200 14.57 -12.99 6.37
CA THR A 200 14.75 -13.57 5.04
C THR A 200 15.94 -14.53 5.04
N GLY A 201 15.93 -15.51 4.14
CA GLY A 201 17.02 -16.46 4.00
C GLY A 201 16.92 -17.28 2.73
N THR A 202 17.86 -18.22 2.54
CA THR A 202 18.03 -18.96 1.28
C THR A 202 17.56 -20.42 1.40
N CYS A 203 18.29 -21.39 0.84
CA CYS A 203 17.88 -22.78 0.70
C CYS A 203 17.85 -23.58 2.01
N LYS A 204 18.40 -23.03 3.10
CA LYS A 204 18.30 -23.59 4.45
C LYS A 204 17.38 -22.70 5.28
N LEU A 205 16.29 -23.26 5.81
CA LEU A 205 15.36 -22.52 6.66
C LEU A 205 16.02 -22.22 8.01
N ASP A 206 16.45 -20.98 8.19
CA ASP A 206 17.09 -20.51 9.42
C ASP A 206 16.21 -19.46 10.10
N ILE A 207 15.14 -19.93 10.73
CA ILE A 207 14.25 -19.10 11.55
C ILE A 207 14.44 -19.35 13.06
N CYS A 208 15.43 -20.18 13.43
CA CYS A 208 15.90 -20.45 14.79
C CYS A 208 14.77 -20.77 15.79
N GLN A 209 15.07 -20.68 17.11
CA GLN A 209 14.11 -20.88 18.21
C GLN A 209 13.09 -19.72 18.39
N LYS A 210 12.91 -18.85 17.40
CA LYS A 210 11.98 -17.70 17.50
C LYS A 210 10.70 -17.98 16.71
N ASP A 211 9.57 -17.62 17.31
CA ASP A 211 8.25 -17.88 16.74
C ASP A 211 8.02 -17.09 15.45
N VAL A 212 7.75 -17.79 14.35
CA VAL A 212 7.29 -17.23 13.08
C VAL A 212 5.79 -17.44 12.95
N VAL A 213 5.06 -16.37 12.66
CA VAL A 213 3.58 -16.35 12.62
C VAL A 213 3.02 -16.32 11.20
N TYR A 214 3.89 -16.18 10.20
CA TYR A 214 3.57 -16.18 8.78
C TYR A 214 4.87 -16.45 8.00
N LEU A 215 4.85 -17.36 7.01
CA LEU A 215 6.04 -17.76 6.25
C LEU A 215 5.69 -17.93 4.77
N ILE A 216 6.54 -17.41 3.89
CA ILE A 216 6.53 -17.67 2.45
C ILE A 216 7.86 -18.33 2.08
N ALA A 217 7.81 -19.50 1.45
CA ALA A 217 8.96 -20.15 0.85
C ALA A 217 8.81 -20.16 -0.67
N GLN A 218 9.85 -19.77 -1.39
CA GLN A 218 9.88 -19.91 -2.84
C GLN A 218 10.54 -21.23 -3.23
N GLN A 219 9.90 -21.99 -4.10
CA GLN A 219 10.43 -23.24 -4.64
C GLN A 219 11.14 -23.01 -5.98
N SER A 220 12.11 -23.86 -6.31
CA SER A 220 12.76 -23.88 -7.64
C SER A 220 11.78 -24.18 -8.77
N THR A 221 10.57 -24.64 -8.43
CA THR A 221 9.45 -24.90 -9.34
C THR A 221 8.72 -23.62 -9.78
N GLY A 222 9.16 -22.44 -9.34
CA GLY A 222 8.48 -21.17 -9.55
C GLY A 222 7.25 -20.93 -8.66
N HIS A 223 6.93 -21.88 -7.77
CA HIS A 223 5.80 -21.74 -6.86
C HIS A 223 6.21 -21.08 -5.56
N TYR A 224 5.26 -20.35 -4.97
CA TYR A 224 5.33 -19.81 -3.62
C TYR A 224 4.50 -20.68 -2.70
N VAL A 225 5.08 -21.08 -1.58
CA VAL A 225 4.42 -21.87 -0.53
C VAL A 225 4.22 -20.98 0.68
N VAL A 226 2.97 -20.72 1.05
CA VAL A 226 2.59 -19.88 2.19
C VAL A 226 2.16 -20.76 3.35
N PHE A 227 2.65 -20.48 4.56
CA PHE A 227 2.28 -21.16 5.79
C PHE A 227 1.70 -20.17 6.80
N ILE A 228 0.52 -20.50 7.33
CA ILE A 228 -0.21 -19.69 8.33
C ILE A 228 -0.57 -20.61 9.51
N PRO A 229 0.11 -20.50 10.66
CA PRO A 229 -0.27 -21.23 11.86
C PRO A 229 -1.59 -20.65 12.39
N LEU A 230 -2.56 -21.51 12.73
CA LEU A 230 -3.84 -21.07 13.27
C LEU A 230 -3.80 -21.04 14.80
N THR A 231 -4.26 -19.92 15.36
CA THR A 231 -4.44 -19.73 16.79
C THR A 231 -5.93 -19.73 17.11
N ALA A 232 -6.36 -20.71 17.89
CA ALA A 232 -7.69 -20.76 18.49
C ALA A 232 -7.66 -20.16 19.90
N GLU A 233 -8.84 -20.01 20.52
CA GLU A 233 -9.02 -19.33 21.81
C GLU A 233 -8.05 -19.81 22.91
N ASP A 234 -7.83 -21.13 22.98
CA ASP A 234 -7.03 -21.80 24.02
C ASP A 234 -5.87 -22.61 23.41
N CYS A 235 -5.59 -22.42 22.12
CA CYS A 235 -4.54 -23.16 21.42
C CYS A 235 -3.78 -22.21 20.50
N THR A 236 -2.53 -21.93 20.85
CA THR A 236 -1.65 -21.04 20.08
C THR A 236 -0.68 -21.86 19.26
N SER A 237 -0.30 -21.36 18.08
CA SER A 237 0.71 -22.05 17.29
C SER A 237 1.58 -21.12 16.47
N CYS A 238 2.80 -21.59 16.18
CA CYS A 238 3.82 -20.87 15.43
C CYS A 238 4.76 -21.85 14.70
N PHE A 239 5.67 -21.31 13.89
CA PHE A 239 6.73 -22.06 13.23
C PHE A 239 8.11 -21.70 13.77
N ARG A 240 9.00 -22.69 13.79
CA ARG A 240 10.44 -22.56 14.06
C ARG A 240 11.22 -23.46 13.10
N SER A 241 12.55 -23.45 13.18
CA SER A 241 13.39 -24.43 12.48
C SER A 241 14.36 -25.13 13.42
N ASP A 242 14.74 -26.36 13.07
CA ASP A 242 15.86 -27.06 13.73
C ASP A 242 17.21 -26.72 13.07
N GLU A 243 18.31 -27.27 13.61
CA GLU A 243 19.67 -27.04 13.13
C GLU A 243 19.90 -27.54 11.68
N ASN A 244 19.07 -28.47 11.20
CA ASN A 244 19.11 -29.02 9.85
C ASN A 244 18.24 -28.20 8.87
N GLY A 245 17.49 -27.22 9.36
CA GLY A 245 16.56 -26.43 8.56
C GLY A 245 15.23 -27.12 8.28
N ASN A 246 14.84 -28.10 9.09
CA ASN A 246 13.49 -28.66 9.03
C ASN A 246 12.49 -27.68 9.65
N LEU A 247 11.29 -27.60 9.08
CA LEU A 247 10.20 -26.80 9.63
C LEU A 247 9.64 -27.49 10.89
N ILE A 248 9.58 -26.77 12.00
CA ILE A 248 9.02 -27.25 13.26
C ILE A 248 7.71 -26.49 13.53
N TYR A 249 6.59 -27.21 13.62
CA TYR A 249 5.31 -26.66 14.02
C TYR A 249 5.15 -26.79 15.52
N ILE A 250 5.02 -25.65 16.21
CA ILE A 250 4.91 -25.60 17.67
C ILE A 250 3.50 -25.21 18.05
N VAL A 251 2.95 -25.95 19.01
CA VAL A 251 1.60 -25.79 19.50
C VAL A 251 1.62 -25.72 21.01
N ASN A 252 0.95 -24.73 21.56
CA ASN A 252 0.64 -24.70 22.98
C ASN A 252 -0.88 -24.84 23.16
N ASN A 253 -1.32 -25.87 23.87
CA ASN A 253 -2.73 -26.14 24.12
C ASN A 253 -3.05 -26.03 25.61
N TYR A 254 -3.85 -25.03 25.92
CA TYR A 254 -4.23 -24.61 27.27
C TYR A 254 -5.73 -24.78 27.52
N SER A 255 -6.42 -25.55 26.68
CA SER A 255 -7.87 -25.76 26.78
C SER A 255 -8.30 -26.73 27.88
N GLY A 256 -7.35 -27.36 28.57
CA GLY A 256 -7.60 -28.40 29.57
C GLY A 256 -8.10 -29.74 28.98
N LYS A 257 -8.14 -29.87 27.65
CA LYS A 257 -8.45 -31.12 26.94
C LYS A 257 -7.64 -31.23 25.65
N ASP A 258 -7.50 -32.45 25.13
CA ASP A 258 -6.81 -32.63 23.85
C ASP A 258 -7.58 -31.92 22.73
N GLU A 259 -6.85 -31.11 21.95
CA GLU A 259 -7.38 -30.33 20.84
C GLU A 259 -6.72 -30.74 19.52
N LEU A 260 -7.28 -30.26 18.42
CA LEU A 260 -6.66 -30.42 17.10
C LEU A 260 -6.10 -29.08 16.64
N ALA A 261 -4.79 -28.90 16.80
CA ALA A 261 -4.09 -27.73 16.29
C ALA A 261 -3.96 -27.81 14.77
N ARG A 262 -4.04 -26.64 14.12
CA ARG A 262 -4.13 -26.54 12.67
C ARG A 262 -3.21 -25.45 12.15
N PHE A 263 -2.67 -25.66 10.96
CA PHE A 263 -2.13 -24.59 10.15
C PHE A 263 -2.63 -24.73 8.70
N VAL A 264 -2.69 -23.61 8.00
CA VAL A 264 -2.96 -23.59 6.57
C VAL A 264 -1.65 -23.52 5.81
N VAL A 265 -1.54 -24.33 4.77
CA VAL A 265 -0.48 -24.22 3.78
C VAL A 265 -1.09 -24.06 2.40
N GLY A 266 -0.54 -23.18 1.57
CA GLY A 266 -0.96 -23.03 0.18
C GLY A 266 0.22 -22.93 -0.75
N ARG A 267 0.01 -23.31 -2.01
CA ARG A 267 1.04 -23.36 -3.05
C ARG A 267 0.46 -22.82 -4.35
N GLY A 268 1.06 -21.78 -4.89
CA GLY A 268 0.62 -21.11 -6.13
C GLY A 268 1.76 -20.37 -6.83
N TYR A 269 1.48 -19.73 -7.96
CA TYR A 269 2.48 -18.98 -8.74
C TYR A 269 2.61 -17.50 -8.37
N ASP A 270 1.73 -17.01 -7.50
CA ASP A 270 1.76 -15.65 -7.00
C ASP A 270 1.70 -15.66 -5.46
N PRO A 271 2.63 -14.99 -4.75
CA PRO A 271 2.69 -15.06 -3.30
C PRO A 271 1.51 -14.36 -2.61
N TYR A 272 0.97 -13.30 -3.20
CA TYR A 272 -0.14 -12.52 -2.62
C TYR A 272 -1.48 -13.20 -2.83
N ALA A 273 -1.76 -13.71 -4.03
CA ALA A 273 -2.91 -14.53 -4.33
C ALA A 273 -2.90 -15.81 -3.49
N THR A 274 -1.73 -16.46 -3.35
CA THR A 274 -1.57 -17.64 -2.50
C THR A 274 -1.89 -17.31 -1.03
N SER A 275 -1.38 -16.19 -0.52
CA SER A 275 -1.65 -15.73 0.85
C SER A 275 -3.12 -15.45 1.08
N LYS A 276 -3.78 -14.77 0.13
CA LYS A 276 -5.21 -14.52 0.17
C LYS A 276 -6.00 -15.82 0.18
N ALA A 277 -5.66 -16.79 -0.66
CA ALA A 277 -6.32 -18.09 -0.70
C ALA A 277 -6.14 -18.89 0.60
N CYS A 278 -4.94 -18.85 1.20
CA CYS A 278 -4.70 -19.43 2.53
C CYS A 278 -5.55 -18.74 3.60
N MET A 279 -5.64 -17.42 3.55
CA MET A 279 -6.43 -16.66 4.52
C MET A 279 -7.93 -16.88 4.35
N ASP A 280 -8.43 -16.97 3.12
CA ASP A 280 -9.81 -17.31 2.85
C ASP A 280 -10.13 -18.72 3.37
N LEU A 281 -9.22 -19.70 3.21
CA LEU A 281 -9.37 -21.03 3.78
C LEU A 281 -9.35 -21.00 5.32
N ALA A 282 -8.41 -20.27 5.93
CA ALA A 282 -8.33 -20.12 7.38
C ALA A 282 -9.59 -19.48 7.97
N LYS A 283 -10.20 -18.50 7.30
CA LYS A 283 -11.53 -17.97 7.67
C LYS A 283 -12.61 -19.05 7.69
N THR A 284 -12.60 -20.01 6.76
CA THR A 284 -13.55 -21.14 6.80
C THR A 284 -13.30 -22.12 7.96
N VAL A 285 -12.07 -22.18 8.47
CA VAL A 285 -11.74 -22.96 9.67
C VAL A 285 -12.26 -22.25 10.91
N TYR A 286 -12.12 -20.93 10.97
CA TYR A 286 -12.68 -20.10 12.03
C TYR A 286 -14.21 -20.01 11.99
N GLY A 287 -14.85 -20.18 10.83
CA GLY A 287 -16.31 -20.13 10.70
C GLY A 287 -16.90 -21.03 9.60
N ARG A 288 -17.83 -21.93 9.96
CA ARG A 288 -18.87 -22.40 9.03
C ARG A 288 -19.96 -21.32 8.95
N ILE A 289 -19.97 -20.59 7.82
CA ILE A 289 -21.09 -19.88 7.15
C ILE A 289 -22.20 -19.37 8.08
N ARG A 290 -22.24 -18.07 8.35
CA ARG A 290 -23.48 -17.40 8.75
C ARG A 290 -24.32 -17.08 7.51
N SER A 291 -25.51 -17.68 7.45
CA SER A 291 -26.66 -17.14 6.73
C SER A 291 -26.85 -15.69 7.15
N HIS A 292 -26.68 -14.76 6.20
CA HIS A 292 -26.77 -13.33 6.45
C HIS A 292 -28.15 -12.97 7.02
N LYS A 293 -28.25 -12.75 8.33
CA LYS A 293 -29.21 -11.76 8.81
C LYS A 293 -28.59 -10.41 8.47
N LYS A 294 -29.01 -9.85 7.33
CA LYS A 294 -28.83 -8.43 7.03
C LYS A 294 -29.46 -7.63 8.17
N ASN A 295 -28.67 -7.24 9.16
CA ASN A 295 -29.01 -6.03 9.88
C ASN A 295 -28.71 -4.92 8.88
N ILE A 296 -29.76 -4.29 8.37
CA ILE A 296 -29.64 -3.12 7.51
C ILE A 296 -29.04 -2.02 8.38
N HIS A 297 -27.71 -1.97 8.46
CA HIS A 297 -27.05 -0.73 8.82
C HIS A 297 -27.24 0.19 7.62
N THR A 298 -27.87 1.34 7.86
CA THR A 298 -27.85 2.45 6.91
C THR A 298 -26.40 2.67 6.48
N LYS A 299 -26.13 2.76 5.17
CA LYS A 299 -24.83 3.22 4.68
C LYS A 299 -24.42 4.42 5.54
N ASN A 300 -23.30 4.31 6.25
CA ASN A 300 -22.68 5.52 6.74
C ASN A 300 -22.15 6.23 5.50
N ASP A 301 -22.89 7.24 5.04
CA ASP A 301 -22.46 8.13 3.95
C ASP A 301 -21.33 9.07 4.39
N HIS A 302 -20.76 8.86 5.59
CA HIS A 302 -19.61 9.60 6.08
C HIS A 302 -18.30 8.96 5.60
N PRO A 303 -17.38 9.76 5.03
CA PRO A 303 -16.05 9.28 4.67
C PRO A 303 -15.32 8.73 5.91
N LEU A 304 -14.50 7.70 5.70
CA LEU A 304 -13.67 7.12 6.75
C LEU A 304 -12.79 8.23 7.37
N TYR A 305 -12.65 8.28 8.69
CA TYR A 305 -11.92 9.38 9.36
C TYR A 305 -10.49 9.55 8.83
N TYR A 306 -9.84 8.44 8.45
CA TYR A 306 -8.52 8.38 7.84
C TYR A 306 -8.50 8.67 6.33
N GLU A 307 -9.53 9.30 5.77
CA GLU A 307 -9.48 9.99 4.46
C GLU A 307 -9.10 11.47 4.58
N LYS A 308 -8.97 11.98 5.81
CA LYS A 308 -8.47 13.32 6.11
C LYS A 308 -7.06 13.24 6.68
N LEU A 309 -6.35 14.36 6.68
CA LEU A 309 -5.08 14.49 7.38
C LEU A 309 -5.34 14.39 8.89
N GLY A 310 -4.56 13.57 9.60
CA GLY A 310 -4.61 13.50 11.05
C GLY A 310 -3.45 14.22 11.75
N TYR A 311 -3.58 14.43 13.05
CA TYR A 311 -2.49 14.89 13.92
C TYR A 311 -2.38 14.00 15.16
N CYS A 312 -1.17 13.55 15.49
CA CYS A 312 -0.86 12.78 16.69
C CYS A 312 0.15 13.54 17.57
N THR A 313 -0.04 13.56 18.89
CA THR A 313 0.76 14.41 19.79
C THR A 313 2.10 13.80 20.22
N TRP A 314 2.32 12.50 20.00
CA TRP A 314 3.41 11.75 20.66
C TRP A 314 4.81 12.21 20.31
N ASN A 315 5.19 12.32 19.03
CA ASN A 315 6.55 12.71 18.67
C ASN A 315 6.82 14.21 18.86
N ALA A 316 5.77 15.05 18.91
CA ALA A 316 5.89 16.48 19.15
C ALA A 316 6.11 16.81 20.65
N PHE A 317 5.39 16.12 21.54
CA PHE A 317 5.29 16.51 22.94
C PHE A 317 5.63 15.41 23.94
N HIS A 318 5.61 14.15 23.51
CA HIS A 318 5.63 12.99 24.41
C HIS A 318 4.61 13.17 25.54
N GLU A 319 4.97 12.76 26.76
CA GLU A 319 4.12 12.90 27.96
C GLU A 319 3.85 14.37 28.37
N ASN A 320 4.48 15.37 27.74
CA ASN A 320 4.39 16.79 28.14
C ASN A 320 3.28 17.58 27.43
N VAL A 321 2.39 16.93 26.69
CA VAL A 321 1.27 17.60 25.99
C VAL A 321 0.39 18.42 26.95
N ARG A 322 0.07 19.67 26.58
CA ARG A 322 -0.85 20.56 27.32
C ARG A 322 -1.91 21.15 26.40
N ARG A 323 -3.00 21.66 26.99
CA ARG A 323 -4.07 22.38 26.28
C ARG A 323 -3.54 23.39 25.27
N GLN A 324 -2.67 24.30 25.70
CA GLN A 324 -2.19 25.40 24.85
C GLN A 324 -1.37 24.89 23.65
N ASP A 325 -0.57 23.83 23.84
CA ASP A 325 0.26 23.28 22.77
C ASP A 325 -0.62 22.79 21.61
N LEU A 326 -1.76 22.14 21.92
CA LEU A 326 -2.70 21.66 20.90
C LEU A 326 -3.48 22.79 20.21
N VAL A 327 -3.83 23.84 20.95
CA VAL A 327 -4.44 25.04 20.37
C VAL A 327 -3.47 25.72 19.41
N ASP A 328 -2.21 25.85 19.79
CA ASP A 328 -1.16 26.48 18.98
C ASP A 328 -0.86 25.67 17.70
N VAL A 329 -0.85 24.33 17.79
CA VAL A 329 -0.75 23.44 16.62
C VAL A 329 -1.89 23.71 15.65
N LEU A 330 -3.13 23.57 16.11
CA LEU A 330 -4.32 23.72 15.27
C LEU A 330 -4.37 25.11 14.64
N HIS A 331 -4.08 26.16 15.43
CA HIS A 331 -4.02 27.53 14.93
C HIS A 331 -2.95 27.70 13.86
N SER A 332 -1.77 27.10 14.02
CA SER A 332 -0.67 27.24 13.05
C SER A 332 -0.95 26.51 11.73
N LEU A 333 -1.63 25.37 11.77
CA LEU A 333 -2.09 24.64 10.58
C LEU A 333 -3.24 25.41 9.89
N ASP A 334 -4.21 25.88 10.66
CA ASP A 334 -5.34 26.68 10.17
C ASP A 334 -4.89 27.95 9.46
N SER A 335 -3.97 28.69 10.08
CA SER A 335 -3.39 29.92 9.52
C SER A 335 -2.61 29.67 8.23
N SER A 336 -2.18 28.43 8.00
CA SER A 336 -1.50 27.99 6.78
C SER A 336 -2.47 27.35 5.77
N GLY A 337 -3.77 27.34 6.06
CA GLY A 337 -4.80 26.74 5.22
C GLY A 337 -4.74 25.21 5.17
N ILE A 338 -4.20 24.54 6.20
CA ILE A 338 -4.18 23.08 6.33
C ILE A 338 -5.18 22.64 7.39
N HIS A 339 -6.09 21.75 7.01
CA HIS A 339 -7.18 21.31 7.88
C HIS A 339 -6.96 19.87 8.34
N VAL A 340 -6.80 19.67 9.65
CA VAL A 340 -6.71 18.35 10.27
C VAL A 340 -8.11 17.81 10.54
N GLY A 341 -8.47 16.69 9.92
CA GLY A 341 -9.79 16.08 10.06
C GLY A 341 -9.97 15.24 11.32
N TYR A 342 -8.87 14.77 11.91
CA TYR A 342 -8.91 14.07 13.19
C TYR A 342 -7.62 14.27 14.00
N MET A 343 -7.74 14.23 15.32
CA MET A 343 -6.61 14.34 16.24
C MET A 343 -6.57 13.14 17.18
N ILE A 344 -5.37 12.67 17.50
CA ILE A 344 -5.10 11.66 18.53
C ILE A 344 -4.27 12.33 19.62
N MET A 345 -4.90 12.62 20.75
CA MET A 345 -4.20 13.05 21.96
C MET A 345 -3.58 11.82 22.63
N GLU A 346 -2.29 11.65 22.39
CA GLU A 346 -1.46 10.53 22.86
C GLU A 346 -1.11 10.66 24.35
N ASP A 347 -0.34 9.70 24.88
CA ASP A 347 0.07 9.58 26.27
C ASP A 347 0.59 10.91 26.85
N GLY A 348 0.26 11.15 28.11
CA GLY A 348 0.51 12.38 28.84
C GLY A 348 -0.75 13.10 29.29
N TRP A 349 -1.94 12.81 28.77
CA TRP A 349 -3.17 13.54 29.14
C TRP A 349 -3.88 13.01 30.40
N GLN A 350 -3.66 11.74 30.76
CA GLN A 350 -4.35 11.05 31.86
C GLN A 350 -3.82 11.46 33.25
N GLN A 351 -4.67 11.39 34.28
CA GLN A 351 -4.24 11.49 35.69
C GLN A 351 -3.62 10.17 36.14
N VAL A 352 -2.33 10.18 36.44
CA VAL A 352 -1.56 8.96 36.72
C VAL A 352 -0.67 9.11 37.93
N SER A 353 -0.51 8.02 38.69
CA SER A 353 0.41 7.97 39.82
C SER A 353 1.87 7.91 39.36
N HIS A 354 2.80 8.13 40.29
CA HIS A 354 4.25 7.96 40.07
C HIS A 354 4.61 6.55 39.56
N ASN A 355 3.80 5.55 39.88
CA ASN A 355 3.98 4.17 39.42
C ASN A 355 3.29 3.91 38.06
N ARG A 356 2.96 4.96 37.28
CA ARG A 356 2.25 4.84 36.00
C ARG A 356 0.95 4.03 36.13
N GLN A 357 0.08 4.42 37.06
CA GLN A 357 -1.23 3.79 37.24
C GLN A 357 -2.34 4.85 37.14
N LEU A 358 -3.45 4.51 36.50
CA LEU A 358 -4.59 5.41 36.30
C LEU A 358 -5.26 5.76 37.63
N GLN A 359 -5.46 7.05 37.89
CA GLN A 359 -6.10 7.55 39.12
C GLN A 359 -7.53 8.06 38.89
N ASN A 360 -7.85 8.51 37.68
CA ASN A 360 -9.16 9.06 37.31
C ASN A 360 -9.38 8.99 35.79
N PHE A 361 -10.63 9.05 35.34
CA PHE A 361 -10.96 9.13 33.91
C PHE A 361 -10.77 10.55 33.33
N GLU A 362 -10.91 11.59 34.15
CA GLU A 362 -10.72 12.97 33.73
C GLU A 362 -9.25 13.28 33.37
N ALA A 363 -9.06 14.24 32.45
CA ALA A 363 -7.75 14.73 32.09
C ALA A 363 -7.01 15.36 33.29
N ASN A 364 -5.68 15.35 33.25
CA ASN A 364 -4.85 15.94 34.30
C ASN A 364 -4.83 17.48 34.26
N GLU A 365 -4.11 18.08 35.21
CA GLU A 365 -4.05 19.52 35.42
C GLU A 365 -3.53 20.33 34.23
N LYS A 366 -2.93 19.67 33.22
CA LYS A 366 -2.54 20.29 31.94
C LYS A 366 -3.73 20.67 31.06
N PHE A 367 -4.93 20.22 31.45
CA PHE A 367 -6.23 20.54 30.85
C PHE A 367 -7.17 21.09 31.94
N PRO A 368 -6.93 22.32 32.43
CA PRO A 368 -7.54 22.84 33.66
C PRO A 368 -9.08 22.99 33.61
N ASP A 369 -9.67 23.11 32.42
CA ASP A 369 -11.12 23.19 32.24
C ASP A 369 -11.79 21.82 32.03
N GLY A 370 -11.01 20.73 32.10
CA GLY A 370 -11.45 19.37 31.82
C GLY A 370 -11.50 19.03 30.32
N LEU A 371 -11.64 17.73 30.03
CA LEU A 371 -11.58 17.21 28.67
C LEU A 371 -12.75 17.69 27.81
N ARG A 372 -13.99 17.70 28.33
CA ARG A 372 -15.16 18.15 27.56
C ARG A 372 -15.03 19.57 27.05
N GLU A 373 -14.70 20.51 27.93
CA GLU A 373 -14.60 21.92 27.57
C GLU A 373 -13.45 22.17 26.60
N PHE A 374 -12.36 21.39 26.70
CA PHE A 374 -11.29 21.41 25.70
C PHE A 374 -11.76 20.88 24.33
N VAL A 375 -12.40 19.72 24.27
CA VAL A 375 -12.90 19.12 23.02
C VAL A 375 -13.94 20.02 22.36
N GLN A 376 -14.86 20.59 23.13
CA GLN A 376 -15.85 21.56 22.64
C GLN A 376 -15.19 22.82 22.10
N TYR A 377 -14.17 23.35 22.81
CA TYR A 377 -13.42 24.51 22.34
C TYR A 377 -12.73 24.23 21.00
N VAL A 378 -11.99 23.13 20.85
CA VAL A 378 -11.26 22.87 19.60
C VAL A 378 -12.22 22.58 18.44
N LYS A 379 -13.29 21.81 18.65
CA LYS A 379 -14.28 21.56 17.59
C LYS A 379 -15.08 22.82 17.22
N GLY A 380 -15.34 23.70 18.17
CA GLY A 380 -16.03 24.97 17.93
C GLY A 380 -15.18 25.98 17.14
N ASN A 381 -13.88 26.05 17.40
CA ASN A 381 -12.96 26.95 16.70
C ASN A 381 -12.44 26.36 15.38
N TYR A 382 -12.36 25.03 15.26
CA TYR A 382 -11.83 24.31 14.09
C TYR A 382 -12.85 23.28 13.59
N PRO A 383 -13.93 23.71 12.91
CA PRO A 383 -15.08 22.85 12.56
C PRO A 383 -14.75 21.72 11.57
N TYR A 384 -13.60 21.78 10.90
CA TYR A 384 -13.11 20.69 10.06
C TYR A 384 -12.52 19.51 10.86
N LEU A 385 -12.24 19.69 12.15
CA LEU A 385 -11.81 18.61 13.05
C LEU A 385 -13.02 17.74 13.41
N ASN A 386 -13.28 16.73 12.59
CA ASN A 386 -14.47 15.89 12.73
C ASN A 386 -14.35 14.91 13.89
N TYR A 387 -13.16 14.36 14.13
CA TYR A 387 -12.95 13.33 15.13
C TYR A 387 -11.87 13.72 16.12
N PHE A 388 -12.21 13.67 17.41
CA PHE A 388 -11.23 13.81 18.48
C PHE A 388 -11.04 12.45 19.14
N GLY A 389 -9.79 11.98 19.18
CA GLY A 389 -9.42 10.71 19.77
C GLY A 389 -8.42 10.88 20.92
N VAL A 390 -8.43 9.90 21.82
CA VAL A 390 -7.47 9.82 22.93
C VAL A 390 -6.77 8.48 22.96
N TRP A 391 -5.58 8.46 23.53
CA TRP A 391 -4.82 7.26 23.78
C TRP A 391 -5.08 6.70 25.18
N HIS A 392 -5.01 5.38 25.33
CA HIS A 392 -4.82 4.70 26.62
C HIS A 392 -4.18 3.31 26.39
N THR A 393 -3.71 2.63 27.44
CA THR A 393 -3.34 1.21 27.33
C THR A 393 -4.55 0.29 27.57
N LEU A 394 -4.46 -0.98 27.14
CA LEU A 394 -5.48 -2.00 27.42
C LEU A 394 -5.77 -2.20 28.93
N CYS A 395 -4.84 -1.82 29.80
CA CYS A 395 -4.99 -1.94 31.26
C CYS A 395 -5.49 -0.64 31.93
N GLY A 396 -5.92 0.36 31.16
CA GLY A 396 -6.25 1.71 31.63
C GLY A 396 -5.05 2.65 31.53
N TYR A 397 -3.93 2.27 32.14
CA TYR A 397 -2.61 2.87 31.95
C TYR A 397 -1.51 1.80 32.18
N TRP A 398 -0.23 2.14 31.94
CA TRP A 398 0.87 1.16 31.83
C TRP A 398 0.94 0.10 32.93
N ASN A 399 0.70 0.44 34.20
CA ASN A 399 0.72 -0.50 35.33
C ASN A 399 -0.68 -0.72 35.97
N GLY A 400 -1.76 -0.43 35.24
CA GLY A 400 -3.13 -0.61 35.70
C GLY A 400 -3.72 0.59 36.44
N ILE A 401 -4.50 0.34 37.50
CA ILE A 401 -5.23 1.33 38.29
C ILE A 401 -4.51 1.60 39.62
N ASP A 402 -4.44 2.85 40.08
CA ASP A 402 -3.82 3.17 41.37
C ASP A 402 -4.75 2.71 42.51
N PRO A 403 -4.35 1.74 43.35
CA PRO A 403 -5.20 1.18 44.40
C PRO A 403 -5.59 2.20 45.49
N ASN A 404 -4.91 3.34 45.57
CA ASN A 404 -5.24 4.40 46.54
C ASN A 404 -6.15 5.50 45.96
N SER A 405 -6.52 5.40 44.68
CA SER A 405 -7.38 6.38 44.01
C SER A 405 -8.87 6.20 44.34
N GLU A 406 -9.67 7.25 44.16
CA GLU A 406 -11.13 7.15 44.23
C GLU A 406 -11.70 6.24 43.12
N LEU A 407 -11.02 6.17 41.97
CA LEU A 407 -11.40 5.27 40.87
C LEU A 407 -11.33 3.80 41.29
N ALA A 408 -10.29 3.41 42.04
CA ALA A 408 -10.11 2.04 42.51
C ALA A 408 -11.27 1.55 43.41
N LYS A 409 -11.97 2.43 44.11
CA LYS A 409 -13.10 2.05 44.98
C LYS A 409 -14.32 1.52 44.22
N GLN A 410 -14.38 1.76 42.91
CA GLN A 410 -15.51 1.37 42.05
C GLN A 410 -15.35 -0.04 41.45
N TYR A 411 -14.15 -0.61 41.52
CA TYR A 411 -13.81 -1.86 40.84
C TYR A 411 -13.06 -2.82 41.75
N CYS A 412 -13.20 -4.13 41.50
CA CYS A 412 -12.33 -5.13 42.12
C CYS A 412 -10.97 -5.11 41.44
N LEU A 413 -9.89 -4.84 42.19
CA LEU A 413 -8.52 -4.85 41.68
C LEU A 413 -7.76 -6.09 42.16
N GLU A 414 -7.00 -6.71 41.26
CA GLU A 414 -6.10 -7.81 41.57
C GLU A 414 -4.66 -7.44 41.23
N LYS A 415 -3.73 -7.91 42.07
CA LYS A 415 -2.29 -7.70 41.86
C LYS A 415 -1.77 -8.80 40.96
N VAL A 416 -1.28 -8.40 39.80
CA VAL A 416 -0.69 -9.29 38.80
C VAL A 416 0.76 -8.87 38.57
N ARG A 417 1.66 -9.84 38.39
CA ARG A 417 3.03 -9.55 37.96
C ARG A 417 3.11 -9.63 36.43
N GLY A 418 3.89 -8.76 35.81
CA GLY A 418 4.15 -8.77 34.38
C GLY A 418 5.43 -8.01 34.07
N GLU A 419 6.28 -8.58 33.21
CA GLU A 419 7.59 -8.02 32.87
C GLU A 419 8.43 -7.62 34.12
N GLY A 420 8.37 -8.42 35.19
CA GLY A 420 9.09 -8.15 36.44
C GLY A 420 8.53 -7.00 37.29
N ARG A 421 7.35 -6.46 36.96
CA ARG A 421 6.67 -5.37 37.68
C ARG A 421 5.36 -5.86 38.30
N THR A 422 4.91 -5.20 39.37
CA THR A 422 3.58 -5.42 39.95
C THR A 422 2.58 -4.41 39.38
N MET A 423 1.52 -4.94 38.78
CA MET A 423 0.39 -4.19 38.21
C MET A 423 -0.84 -4.40 39.09
N ASN A 424 -1.72 -3.41 39.16
CA ASN A 424 -3.04 -3.56 39.80
C ASN A 424 -4.11 -3.47 38.71
N LEU A 425 -4.63 -4.62 38.30
CA LEU A 425 -5.54 -4.74 37.17
C LEU A 425 -6.99 -4.90 37.67
N VAL A 426 -7.96 -4.43 36.90
CA VAL A 426 -9.38 -4.70 37.17
C VAL A 426 -9.64 -6.19 36.95
N SER A 427 -10.31 -6.85 37.91
CA SER A 427 -10.54 -8.29 37.79
C SER A 427 -11.36 -8.63 36.53
N PRO A 428 -11.19 -9.84 35.96
CA PRO A 428 -11.90 -10.25 34.75
C PRO A 428 -13.44 -10.19 34.84
N GLU A 429 -14.00 -10.22 36.04
CA GLU A 429 -15.45 -10.13 36.33
C GLU A 429 -15.96 -8.68 36.24
N TYR A 430 -15.10 -7.71 36.53
CA TYR A 430 -15.44 -6.29 36.59
C TYR A 430 -14.95 -5.49 35.37
N VAL A 431 -14.05 -6.04 34.56
CA VAL A 431 -13.41 -5.31 33.44
C VAL A 431 -14.41 -4.82 32.39
N THR A 432 -15.52 -5.54 32.16
CA THR A 432 -16.59 -5.06 31.27
C THR A 432 -17.26 -3.80 31.80
N HIS A 433 -17.48 -3.72 33.12
CA HIS A 433 -18.06 -2.54 33.75
C HIS A 433 -17.10 -1.35 33.67
N PHE A 434 -15.81 -1.59 33.93
CA PHE A 434 -14.76 -0.59 33.76
C PHE A 434 -14.75 0.02 32.35
N TYR A 435 -14.74 -0.81 31.30
CA TYR A 435 -14.76 -0.31 29.92
C TYR A 435 -16.05 0.41 29.57
N ASP A 436 -17.21 -0.09 30.04
CA ASP A 436 -18.50 0.58 29.79
C ASP A 436 -18.52 1.96 30.43
N ASP A 437 -18.02 2.12 31.65
CA ASP A 437 -17.93 3.41 32.33
C ASP A 437 -16.89 4.33 31.68
N PHE A 438 -15.69 3.81 31.39
CA PHE A 438 -14.61 4.61 30.82
C PHE A 438 -14.98 5.13 29.43
N TYR A 439 -15.50 4.28 28.55
CA TYR A 439 -15.86 4.70 27.19
C TYR A 439 -17.13 5.54 27.15
N ARG A 440 -18.09 5.29 28.07
CA ARG A 440 -19.24 6.19 28.25
C ARG A 440 -18.78 7.57 28.69
N PHE A 441 -17.85 7.66 29.64
CA PHE A 441 -17.25 8.92 30.06
C PHE A 441 -16.58 9.63 28.87
N LEU A 442 -15.68 8.95 28.15
CA LEU A 442 -15.00 9.53 26.99
C LEU A 442 -16.00 10.03 25.93
N LYS A 443 -17.06 9.26 25.66
CA LYS A 443 -18.12 9.67 24.74
C LYS A 443 -18.83 10.95 25.20
N THR A 444 -19.11 11.10 26.50
CA THR A 444 -19.72 12.33 27.04
C THR A 444 -18.76 13.53 27.02
N GLN A 445 -17.45 13.29 26.95
CA GLN A 445 -16.44 14.33 26.72
C GLN A 445 -16.34 14.76 25.24
N GLY A 446 -16.99 14.04 24.32
CA GLY A 446 -16.94 14.33 22.88
C GLY A 446 -15.84 13.57 22.12
N VAL A 447 -15.23 12.55 22.74
CA VAL A 447 -14.28 11.62 22.11
C VAL A 447 -15.03 10.64 21.21
N GLU A 448 -14.43 10.32 20.06
CA GLU A 448 -15.05 9.48 19.01
C GLU A 448 -14.14 8.40 18.45
N LEU A 449 -12.87 8.38 18.87
CA LEU A 449 -11.80 7.48 18.43
C LEU A 449 -10.92 7.15 19.64
N VAL A 450 -10.40 5.93 19.73
CA VAL A 450 -9.38 5.58 20.72
C VAL A 450 -8.17 4.91 20.06
N LYS A 451 -6.96 5.28 20.49
CA LYS A 451 -5.74 4.50 20.24
C LYS A 451 -5.47 3.68 21.48
N VAL A 452 -5.41 2.36 21.34
CA VAL A 452 -5.22 1.46 22.48
C VAL A 452 -3.88 0.74 22.34
N ASP A 453 -3.00 1.02 23.29
CA ASP A 453 -1.66 0.42 23.39
C ASP A 453 -1.66 -0.86 24.22
N SER A 454 -0.54 -1.59 24.13
CA SER A 454 -0.28 -2.78 24.94
C SER A 454 -1.29 -3.91 24.74
N HIS A 455 -1.84 -4.09 23.53
CA HIS A 455 -2.82 -5.16 23.28
C HIS A 455 -2.29 -6.57 23.58
N ALA A 456 -1.01 -6.81 23.29
CA ALA A 456 -0.35 -8.08 23.58
C ALA A 456 0.27 -8.15 24.98
N SER A 457 0.03 -7.18 25.88
CA SER A 457 0.60 -7.19 27.25
C SER A 457 0.22 -8.44 28.05
N PHE A 458 -0.95 -9.01 27.77
CA PHE A 458 -1.38 -10.25 28.41
C PHE A 458 -0.55 -11.47 28.00
N ASP A 459 0.29 -11.41 26.97
CA ASP A 459 1.28 -12.47 26.71
C ASP A 459 2.45 -12.43 27.71
N LEU A 460 2.61 -11.33 28.47
CA LEU A 460 3.75 -11.06 29.34
C LEU A 460 3.42 -11.12 30.84
N ILE A 461 2.16 -11.38 31.20
CA ILE A 461 1.77 -11.50 32.61
C ILE A 461 2.17 -12.86 33.19
N GLU A 462 2.71 -12.83 34.41
CA GLU A 462 3.25 -13.97 35.16
C GLU A 462 2.13 -14.73 35.89
N LEU A 463 1.12 -15.19 35.14
CA LEU A 463 0.10 -16.14 35.59
C LEU A 463 0.31 -17.49 34.88
N ASP A 464 -0.29 -18.55 35.42
CA ASP A 464 -0.47 -19.79 34.65
C ASP A 464 -1.27 -19.49 33.37
N GLU A 465 -1.11 -20.33 32.36
CA GLU A 465 -1.61 -19.97 31.04
C GLU A 465 -3.14 -19.98 30.95
N ILE A 466 -3.82 -20.84 31.72
CA ILE A 466 -5.28 -20.90 31.75
C ILE A 466 -5.83 -19.54 32.23
N GLU A 467 -5.31 -19.03 33.33
CA GLU A 467 -5.66 -17.71 33.82
C GLU A 467 -5.23 -16.61 32.84
N ARG A 468 -4.02 -16.67 32.28
CA ARG A 468 -3.56 -15.70 31.26
C ARG A 468 -4.54 -15.61 30.08
N CYS A 469 -5.03 -16.75 29.60
CA CYS A 469 -6.03 -16.84 28.53
C CYS A 469 -7.35 -16.21 28.96
N ARG A 470 -7.87 -16.53 30.15
CA ARG A 470 -9.10 -15.94 30.70
C ARG A 470 -9.01 -14.41 30.79
N TRP A 471 -7.92 -13.90 31.36
CA TRP A 471 -7.67 -12.47 31.51
C TRP A 471 -7.66 -11.75 30.15
N ARG A 472 -6.85 -12.26 29.21
CA ARG A 472 -6.75 -11.72 27.85
C ARG A 472 -8.12 -11.65 27.16
N LYS A 473 -8.88 -12.76 27.18
CA LYS A 473 -10.21 -12.85 26.57
C LYS A 473 -11.17 -11.82 27.15
N LYS A 474 -11.21 -11.69 28.47
CA LYS A 474 -12.12 -10.76 29.16
C LYS A 474 -11.78 -9.31 28.87
N TYR A 475 -10.50 -8.95 28.87
CA TYR A 475 -10.04 -7.61 28.55
C TYR A 475 -10.33 -7.24 27.09
N GLN A 476 -9.85 -8.04 26.13
CA GLN A 476 -10.04 -7.78 24.70
C GLN A 476 -11.53 -7.80 24.32
N GLY A 477 -12.30 -8.79 24.81
CA GLY A 477 -13.74 -8.88 24.55
C GLY A 477 -14.53 -7.69 25.11
N SER A 478 -14.14 -7.20 26.28
CA SER A 478 -14.78 -6.03 26.90
C SER A 478 -14.43 -4.73 26.17
N GLN A 479 -13.14 -4.53 25.84
CA GLN A 479 -12.67 -3.38 25.06
C GLN A 479 -13.37 -3.32 23.69
N ASN A 480 -13.41 -4.44 22.95
CA ASN A 480 -14.03 -4.52 21.63
C ASN A 480 -15.53 -4.18 21.69
N LYS A 481 -16.26 -4.81 22.64
CA LYS A 481 -17.71 -4.60 22.80
C LYS A 481 -18.05 -3.15 23.14
N CYS A 482 -17.27 -2.51 24.01
CA CYS A 482 -17.48 -1.12 24.36
C CYS A 482 -17.05 -0.18 23.23
N ALA A 483 -15.98 -0.49 22.50
CA ALA A 483 -15.55 0.28 21.34
C ALA A 483 -16.60 0.30 20.23
N GLU A 484 -17.22 -0.85 19.95
CA GLU A 484 -18.36 -0.95 19.03
C GLU A 484 -19.51 -0.05 19.50
N ARG A 485 -19.86 -0.13 20.78
CA ARG A 485 -20.99 0.61 21.37
C ARG A 485 -20.82 2.13 21.36
N TYR A 486 -19.61 2.64 21.63
CA TYR A 486 -19.39 4.08 21.87
C TYR A 486 -18.70 4.80 20.71
N PHE A 487 -17.90 4.08 19.92
CA PHE A 487 -17.01 4.65 18.91
C PHE A 487 -17.17 4.05 17.52
N ASP A 488 -18.18 3.20 17.28
CA ASP A 488 -18.41 2.52 15.99
C ASP A 488 -17.16 1.77 15.50
N ASN A 489 -16.42 1.14 16.42
CA ASN A 489 -15.15 0.45 16.15
C ASN A 489 -14.02 1.34 15.60
N ARG A 490 -14.10 2.67 15.77
CA ARG A 490 -12.95 3.57 15.56
C ARG A 490 -11.91 3.35 16.66
N VAL A 491 -11.09 2.31 16.47
CA VAL A 491 -9.99 1.89 17.33
C VAL A 491 -8.72 1.73 16.51
N ILE A 492 -7.62 2.29 17.01
CA ILE A 492 -6.26 1.97 16.54
C ILE A 492 -5.68 0.94 17.51
N TYR A 493 -5.48 -0.28 17.00
CA TYR A 493 -4.85 -1.38 17.73
C TYR A 493 -3.34 -1.26 17.65
N SER A 494 -2.72 -0.99 18.79
CA SER A 494 -1.29 -0.87 18.91
C SER A 494 -0.72 -1.91 19.88
N MET A 495 0.52 -2.29 19.63
CA MET A 495 1.26 -3.38 20.29
C MET A 495 0.52 -4.71 20.17
N ALA A 496 0.00 -4.98 18.96
CA ALA A 496 -1.04 -5.96 18.70
C ALA A 496 -0.61 -7.15 17.84
N HIS A 497 0.69 -7.32 17.51
CA HIS A 497 1.12 -8.37 16.58
C HIS A 497 1.23 -9.77 17.22
N SER A 498 0.70 -9.95 18.42
CA SER A 498 0.54 -11.30 18.98
C SER A 498 -0.53 -12.08 18.21
N PRO A 499 -0.30 -13.37 17.88
CA PRO A 499 -1.33 -14.24 17.35
C PRO A 499 -2.61 -14.27 18.20
N ASN A 500 -2.46 -14.12 19.53
CA ASN A 500 -3.55 -14.07 20.50
C ASN A 500 -4.40 -12.80 20.42
N VAL A 501 -3.94 -11.77 19.72
CA VAL A 501 -4.69 -10.54 19.45
C VAL A 501 -5.20 -10.56 18.01
N MET A 502 -4.30 -10.83 17.06
CA MET A 502 -4.58 -10.78 15.62
C MET A 502 -5.61 -11.82 15.19
N GLN A 503 -5.40 -13.10 15.50
CA GLN A 503 -6.23 -14.17 14.95
C GLN A 503 -7.68 -14.17 15.46
N PRO A 504 -7.98 -13.77 16.71
CA PRO A 504 -9.35 -13.54 17.15
C PRO A 504 -10.13 -12.50 16.34
N ILE A 505 -9.46 -11.55 15.68
CA ILE A 505 -10.10 -10.58 14.77
C ILE A 505 -10.63 -11.29 13.51
N ILE A 506 -10.01 -12.40 13.10
CA ILE A 506 -10.50 -13.24 12.01
C ILE A 506 -11.73 -14.04 12.45
N SER A 507 -11.74 -14.56 13.68
CA SER A 507 -12.78 -15.46 14.18
C SER A 507 -14.02 -14.75 14.74
N ASN A 508 -13.90 -13.50 15.15
CA ASN A 508 -15.04 -12.70 15.56
C ASN A 508 -15.76 -12.17 14.31
N ASP A 509 -17.01 -12.63 14.11
CA ASP A 509 -18.01 -12.15 13.14
C ASP A 509 -18.38 -10.64 13.31
N GLY A 510 -17.43 -9.78 13.68
CA GLY A 510 -17.62 -8.38 14.07
C GLY A 510 -16.88 -7.36 13.21
N LEU A 511 -16.26 -7.75 12.10
CA LEU A 511 -15.91 -6.80 11.04
C LEU A 511 -16.89 -6.98 9.89
N PRO A 512 -17.91 -6.12 9.80
CA PRO A 512 -18.79 -6.10 8.65
C PRO A 512 -17.92 -5.88 7.41
N THR A 513 -17.87 -6.87 6.53
CA THR A 513 -17.49 -6.69 5.12
C THR A 513 -18.56 -5.94 4.34
N GLU A 514 -19.58 -5.43 5.03
CA GLU A 514 -20.61 -4.56 4.48
C GLU A 514 -20.06 -3.14 4.29
N VAL A 515 -20.41 -2.53 3.17
CA VAL A 515 -20.09 -1.14 2.83
C VAL A 515 -20.63 -0.22 3.93
N GLY A 516 -19.75 0.44 4.69
CA GLY A 516 -20.13 1.48 5.67
C GLY A 516 -19.64 1.29 7.12
N VAL A 517 -18.91 0.23 7.45
CA VAL A 517 -18.33 0.03 8.80
C VAL A 517 -16.83 0.29 8.80
N CYS A 518 -16.33 1.03 9.82
CA CYS A 518 -14.91 1.32 9.97
C CYS A 518 -14.13 0.02 10.21
N LYS A 519 -13.26 -0.36 9.26
CA LYS A 519 -12.27 -1.41 9.52
C LYS A 519 -11.33 -0.96 10.65
N PRO A 520 -10.94 -1.87 11.56
CA PRO A 520 -9.96 -1.58 12.59
C PRO A 520 -8.64 -1.16 11.95
N VAL A 521 -7.96 -0.23 12.60
CA VAL A 521 -6.66 0.27 12.20
C VAL A 521 -5.61 -0.41 13.07
N PHE A 522 -4.51 -0.89 12.49
CA PHE A 522 -3.47 -1.62 13.21
C PHE A 522 -2.12 -0.95 13.05
N ARG A 523 -1.51 -0.52 14.15
CA ARG A 523 -0.15 0.01 14.15
C ARG A 523 0.81 -1.10 13.70
N ASN A 524 1.45 -0.92 12.56
CA ASN A 524 2.00 -2.00 11.73
C ASN A 524 3.51 -2.24 11.83
N SER A 525 4.28 -1.41 12.54
CA SER A 525 5.72 -1.58 12.78
C SER A 525 6.16 -0.75 13.96
N ASP A 526 7.19 -1.14 14.73
CA ASP A 526 7.63 -0.40 15.93
C ASP A 526 7.75 1.12 15.70
N ASP A 527 7.66 1.91 16.77
CA ASP A 527 7.43 3.36 16.69
C ASP A 527 8.33 4.06 15.68
N TYR A 528 7.74 5.01 14.93
CA TYR A 528 8.52 5.96 14.15
C TYR A 528 9.45 6.75 15.09
N CYS A 529 10.75 6.50 14.94
CA CYS A 529 11.77 7.07 15.81
C CYS A 529 12.59 8.14 15.06
N SER A 530 12.16 9.40 15.13
CA SER A 530 12.84 10.51 14.44
C SER A 530 14.29 10.72 14.86
N SER A 531 14.66 10.36 16.09
CA SER A 531 16.03 10.54 16.60
C SER A 531 17.03 9.47 16.16
N LYS A 532 16.57 8.34 15.62
CA LYS A 532 17.44 7.21 15.23
C LYS A 532 17.56 7.12 13.71
N HIS A 533 18.64 7.68 13.18
CA HIS A 533 18.93 7.74 11.74
C HIS A 533 18.72 6.40 10.99
N GLY A 534 19.29 5.30 11.48
CA GLY A 534 19.15 3.98 10.86
C GLY A 534 17.75 3.35 10.95
N SER A 535 16.81 3.94 11.70
CA SER A 535 15.46 3.38 11.85
C SER A 535 14.55 3.71 10.66
N HIS A 536 14.82 4.75 9.88
CA HIS A 536 13.88 5.21 8.84
C HIS A 536 13.70 4.21 7.70
N ALA A 537 14.79 3.68 7.16
CA ALA A 537 14.75 2.65 6.13
C ALA A 537 14.10 1.36 6.67
N LEU A 538 14.49 0.95 7.87
CA LEU A 538 13.92 -0.22 8.56
C LEU A 538 12.41 -0.06 8.79
N HIS A 539 11.93 1.13 9.16
CA HIS A 539 10.51 1.41 9.37
C HIS A 539 9.68 1.14 8.12
N LEU A 540 10.12 1.63 6.96
CA LEU A 540 9.41 1.40 5.68
C LEU A 540 9.49 -0.07 5.26
N TYR A 541 10.66 -0.69 5.40
CA TYR A 541 10.85 -2.12 5.11
C TYR A 541 9.92 -2.98 5.96
N VAL A 542 9.96 -2.83 7.29
CA VAL A 542 9.10 -3.58 8.22
C VAL A 542 7.62 -3.36 7.91
N ASN A 543 7.20 -2.11 7.68
CA ASN A 543 5.79 -1.83 7.38
C ASN A 543 5.32 -2.51 6.09
N SER A 544 6.08 -2.36 5.00
CA SER A 544 5.73 -2.99 3.72
C SER A 544 5.71 -4.51 3.82
N MET A 545 6.67 -5.12 4.49
CA MET A 545 6.70 -6.57 4.69
C MET A 545 5.57 -7.07 5.60
N ASN A 546 5.26 -6.33 6.68
CA ASN A 546 4.16 -6.69 7.57
C ASN A 546 2.80 -6.57 6.88
N ASN A 547 2.61 -5.62 5.95
CA ASN A 547 1.37 -5.46 5.18
C ASN A 547 0.94 -6.73 4.45
N ILE A 548 1.87 -7.61 4.06
CA ILE A 548 1.55 -8.91 3.44
C ILE A 548 0.63 -9.75 4.34
N TRP A 549 0.79 -9.61 5.66
CA TRP A 549 0.03 -10.35 6.66
C TRP A 549 -1.01 -9.49 7.38
N THR A 550 -0.63 -8.32 7.89
CA THR A 550 -1.49 -7.47 8.73
C THR A 550 -2.69 -6.90 7.98
N SER A 551 -2.59 -6.73 6.66
CA SER A 551 -3.69 -6.25 5.81
C SER A 551 -4.92 -7.18 5.80
N PHE A 552 -4.76 -8.46 6.17
CA PHE A 552 -5.88 -9.38 6.31
C PHE A 552 -6.74 -9.12 7.55
N PHE A 553 -6.25 -8.35 8.51
CA PHE A 553 -6.90 -8.09 9.80
C PHE A 553 -7.54 -6.72 9.89
N GLY A 554 -6.98 -5.73 9.18
CA GLY A 554 -7.49 -4.36 9.16
C GLY A 554 -6.66 -3.44 8.28
N VAL A 555 -6.79 -2.14 8.49
CA VAL A 555 -6.00 -1.13 7.78
C VAL A 555 -4.65 -0.95 8.48
N PRO A 556 -3.52 -1.28 7.84
CA PRO A 556 -2.21 -1.06 8.44
C PRO A 556 -1.91 0.43 8.60
N ASP A 557 -1.42 0.79 9.78
CA ASP A 557 -1.03 2.14 10.18
C ASP A 557 0.48 2.22 10.33
N TRP A 558 1.10 3.06 9.50
CA TRP A 558 2.55 3.23 9.40
C TRP A 558 3.08 4.28 10.38
N ASP A 559 2.27 4.66 11.37
CA ASP A 559 2.56 5.62 12.41
C ASP A 559 2.68 7.07 11.91
N ALA A 560 2.68 8.02 12.84
CA ALA A 560 2.91 9.43 12.54
C ALA A 560 4.28 9.65 11.89
N PHE A 561 4.47 10.83 11.31
CA PHE A 561 5.79 11.32 10.94
C PHE A 561 5.91 12.83 11.15
N GLN A 562 7.15 13.32 11.16
CA GLN A 562 7.45 14.74 11.25
C GLN A 562 7.73 15.31 9.86
N THR A 563 7.07 16.41 9.50
CA THR A 563 7.24 17.09 8.21
C THR A 563 8.44 18.03 8.21
N ASN A 564 8.90 18.47 9.39
CA ASN A 564 10.15 19.20 9.55
C ASN A 564 11.28 18.27 10.00
N HIS A 565 11.69 17.35 9.13
CA HIS A 565 12.73 16.37 9.37
C HIS A 565 13.53 16.09 8.09
N GLU A 566 14.79 15.65 8.18
CA GLU A 566 15.62 15.35 6.99
C GLU A 566 15.01 14.22 6.13
N PHE A 567 14.31 13.27 6.77
CA PHE A 567 13.56 12.19 6.11
C PHE A 567 12.07 12.51 5.90
N ALA A 568 11.64 13.77 6.05
CA ALA A 568 10.22 14.11 5.98
C ALA A 568 9.58 13.73 4.63
N GLU A 569 10.23 14.10 3.51
CA GLU A 569 9.73 13.78 2.16
C GLU A 569 9.71 12.25 1.93
N TYR A 570 10.75 11.56 2.40
CA TYR A 570 10.92 10.11 2.35
C TYR A 570 9.74 9.38 3.02
N HIS A 571 9.31 9.85 4.20
CA HIS A 571 8.19 9.30 4.97
C HIS A 571 6.81 9.72 4.45
N ALA A 572 6.68 10.96 3.95
CA ALA A 572 5.44 11.49 3.39
C ALA A 572 5.01 10.72 2.13
N ALA A 573 5.93 10.53 1.19
CA ALA A 573 5.67 9.79 -0.04
C ALA A 573 5.28 8.34 0.25
N ALA A 574 5.95 7.69 1.20
CA ALA A 574 5.66 6.31 1.58
C ALA A 574 4.25 6.17 2.17
N ARG A 575 3.86 7.08 3.06
CA ARG A 575 2.51 7.09 3.67
C ARG A 575 1.42 7.44 2.65
N ALA A 576 1.69 8.32 1.70
CA ALA A 576 0.76 8.65 0.62
C ALA A 576 0.40 7.42 -0.23
N ILE A 577 1.32 6.48 -0.45
CA ILE A 577 1.03 5.25 -1.21
C ILE A 577 0.73 4.03 -0.32
N SER A 578 0.88 4.13 1.00
CA SER A 578 0.79 3.01 1.96
C SER A 578 -0.57 2.32 2.02
N GLY A 579 -1.64 3.03 1.65
CA GLY A 579 -3.03 2.59 1.84
C GLY A 579 -3.59 2.82 3.25
N GLY A 580 -2.74 3.21 4.21
CA GLY A 580 -3.10 3.48 5.60
C GLY A 580 -3.45 4.94 5.89
N PRO A 581 -3.74 5.28 7.15
CA PRO A 581 -3.90 6.66 7.60
C PRO A 581 -2.63 7.49 7.36
N VAL A 582 -2.81 8.80 7.12
CA VAL A 582 -1.70 9.76 7.05
C VAL A 582 -1.92 10.82 8.12
N TYR A 583 -1.03 10.85 9.11
CA TYR A 583 -1.05 11.84 10.17
C TYR A 583 0.35 12.27 10.58
N ILE A 584 0.45 13.51 11.07
CA ILE A 584 1.72 14.16 11.40
C ILE A 584 1.88 14.38 12.91
N SER A 585 3.09 14.68 13.37
CA SER A 585 3.40 14.94 14.78
C SER A 585 4.49 16.03 14.93
N ASP A 586 4.27 17.15 14.27
CA ASP A 586 5.16 18.31 14.34
C ASP A 586 4.81 19.24 15.51
N PRO A 587 5.79 19.88 16.17
CA PRO A 587 5.52 20.98 17.08
C PRO A 587 4.84 22.17 16.37
N PRO A 588 4.18 23.08 17.12
CA PRO A 588 3.54 24.26 16.55
C PRO A 588 4.51 25.06 15.67
N ARG A 589 4.04 25.52 14.51
CA ARG A 589 4.83 26.35 13.56
C ARG A 589 6.07 25.66 12.96
N GLN A 590 6.23 24.35 13.16
CA GLN A 590 7.31 23.55 12.56
C GLN A 590 6.76 22.61 11.48
N HIS A 591 5.76 23.05 10.75
CA HIS A 591 5.12 22.28 9.69
C HIS A 591 5.75 22.64 8.34
N ASN A 592 6.12 21.64 7.54
CA ASN A 592 6.58 21.85 6.17
C ASN A 592 5.39 21.81 5.20
N MET A 593 4.90 22.99 4.83
CA MET A 593 3.74 23.14 3.94
C MET A 593 3.95 22.49 2.58
N ALA A 594 5.15 22.60 2.00
CA ALA A 594 5.45 22.02 0.69
C ALA A 594 5.32 20.49 0.67
N ILE A 595 5.52 19.84 1.82
CA ILE A 595 5.31 18.38 1.97
C ILE A 595 3.82 18.07 2.17
N LEU A 596 3.14 18.84 3.02
CA LEU A 596 1.71 18.64 3.30
C LEU A 596 0.86 18.83 2.04
N GLU A 597 1.12 19.89 1.26
CA GLU A 597 0.43 20.19 0.01
C GLU A 597 0.58 19.08 -1.03
N LYS A 598 1.64 18.28 -1.00
CA LYS A 598 1.83 17.10 -1.87
C LYS A 598 1.05 15.86 -1.40
N CYS A 599 0.56 15.85 -0.17
CA CYS A 599 -0.24 14.77 0.42
C CYS A 599 -1.75 15.03 0.33
N ILE A 600 -2.14 16.30 0.42
CA ILE A 600 -3.55 16.72 0.47
C ILE A 600 -4.05 17.29 -0.86
N VAL A 601 -5.37 17.25 -1.04
CA VAL A 601 -6.07 17.92 -2.12
C VAL A 601 -7.23 18.74 -1.55
N LYS A 602 -7.46 19.92 -2.12
CA LYS A 602 -8.69 20.70 -1.88
C LYS A 602 -9.79 20.18 -2.80
N THR A 603 -10.94 19.87 -2.23
CA THR A 603 -12.10 19.32 -2.94
C THR A 603 -13.26 20.31 -2.83
N PRO A 604 -13.95 20.64 -3.93
CA PRO A 604 -15.11 21.52 -3.87
C PRO A 604 -16.28 20.84 -3.12
N ALA A 605 -16.90 21.60 -2.23
CA ALA A 605 -18.11 21.22 -1.51
C ALA A 605 -19.10 22.40 -1.49
N TYR A 606 -20.35 22.17 -1.09
CA TYR A 606 -21.40 23.18 -1.09
C TYR A 606 -22.20 23.12 0.20
N GLU A 607 -22.44 24.28 0.81
CA GLU A 607 -23.21 24.41 2.04
C GLU A 607 -24.37 25.39 1.84
N ILE A 608 -25.47 25.15 2.55
CA ILE A 608 -26.61 26.07 2.64
C ILE A 608 -26.45 26.88 3.93
N ARG A 609 -26.22 28.19 3.81
CA ARG A 609 -26.22 29.08 4.98
C ARG A 609 -27.61 29.66 5.18
N SER A 610 -28.22 29.38 6.33
CA SER A 610 -29.47 30.03 6.73
C SER A 610 -29.21 31.50 7.03
N VAL A 611 -29.86 32.40 6.30
CA VAL A 611 -29.86 33.83 6.65
C VAL A 611 -30.95 34.03 7.70
N THR A 612 -30.58 34.19 8.96
CA THR A 612 -31.51 34.65 9.99
C THR A 612 -31.69 36.16 9.85
N THR A 613 -32.81 36.59 9.27
CA THR A 613 -33.31 37.95 9.45
C THR A 613 -34.34 37.96 10.58
N ASP A 614 -34.45 39.08 11.31
CA ASP A 614 -35.39 39.28 12.44
C ASP A 614 -36.89 39.20 12.07
N HIS A 615 -37.21 38.75 10.84
CA HIS A 615 -38.55 38.58 10.34
C HIS A 615 -38.72 37.14 9.86
N ALA A 616 -39.69 36.45 10.46
CA ALA A 616 -40.01 35.04 10.28
C ALA A 616 -40.59 34.72 8.89
N GLU A 617 -39.81 34.96 7.83
CA GLU A 617 -40.04 34.39 6.51
C GLU A 617 -38.89 33.43 6.18
N ASN A 618 -39.23 32.15 5.99
CA ASN A 618 -38.29 31.10 5.58
C ASN A 618 -37.81 31.38 4.14
N LEU A 619 -36.85 32.29 3.98
CA LEU A 619 -36.09 32.41 2.73
C LEU A 619 -35.21 31.16 2.56
N PRO A 620 -35.14 30.56 1.36
CA PRO A 620 -34.20 29.49 1.11
C PRO A 620 -32.77 30.01 1.32
N GLY A 621 -32.00 29.34 2.18
CA GLY A 621 -30.64 29.75 2.54
C GLY A 621 -29.71 29.94 1.33
N GLU A 622 -28.71 30.80 1.48
CA GLU A 622 -27.74 31.11 0.44
C GLU A 622 -26.80 29.91 0.25
N PHE A 623 -26.75 29.37 -0.97
CA PHE A 623 -25.81 28.32 -1.32
C PHE A 623 -24.41 28.92 -1.49
N THR A 624 -23.46 28.46 -0.70
CA THR A 624 -22.06 28.91 -0.77
C THR A 624 -21.18 27.73 -1.12
N LYS A 625 -20.24 27.93 -2.05
CA LYS A 625 -19.18 26.95 -2.30
C LYS A 625 -18.17 27.02 -1.16
N VAL A 626 -17.89 25.88 -0.57
CA VAL A 626 -16.85 25.68 0.44
C VAL A 626 -15.84 24.65 -0.08
N PHE A 627 -14.76 24.44 0.66
CA PHE A 627 -13.78 23.42 0.32
C PHE A 627 -13.52 22.51 1.50
N THR A 628 -13.46 21.22 1.21
CA THR A 628 -12.94 20.22 2.13
C THR A 628 -11.51 19.87 1.72
N GLN A 629 -10.76 19.26 2.64
CA GLN A 629 -9.45 18.70 2.36
C GLN A 629 -9.48 17.20 2.58
N ARG A 630 -8.80 16.49 1.68
CA ARG A 630 -8.65 15.04 1.71
C ARG A 630 -7.19 14.67 1.47
N ILE A 631 -6.76 13.54 2.03
CA ILE A 631 -5.47 12.95 1.66
C ILE A 631 -5.61 12.09 0.42
N LEU A 632 -4.63 12.15 -0.48
CA LEU A 632 -4.55 11.24 -1.62
C LEU A 632 -3.84 9.95 -1.21
N ARG A 633 -4.48 9.16 -0.34
CA ARG A 633 -3.97 7.82 0.00
C ARG A 633 -4.52 6.75 -0.94
N SER A 634 -3.73 5.71 -1.21
CA SER A 634 -4.22 4.55 -1.96
C SER A 634 -5.36 3.84 -1.24
N GLU A 635 -6.21 3.15 -1.99
CA GLU A 635 -7.41 2.50 -1.43
C GLU A 635 -7.08 1.22 -0.66
N THR A 636 -6.13 0.46 -1.18
CA THR A 636 -5.66 -0.81 -0.62
C THR A 636 -4.32 -0.63 0.08
N PRO A 637 -4.00 -1.46 1.09
CA PRO A 637 -2.66 -1.50 1.67
C PRO A 637 -1.59 -1.79 0.61
N ALA A 638 -0.49 -1.05 0.66
CA ALA A 638 0.62 -1.24 -0.27
C ALA A 638 1.34 -2.57 -0.01
N LEU A 639 1.86 -3.18 -1.06
CA LEU A 639 2.60 -4.43 -1.00
C LEU A 639 4.01 -4.23 -1.56
N PRO A 640 5.04 -4.86 -0.98
CA PRO A 640 6.37 -4.85 -1.58
C PRO A 640 6.32 -5.48 -2.98
N SER A 641 7.23 -5.13 -3.87
CA SER A 641 7.32 -5.84 -5.15
C SER A 641 7.78 -7.28 -4.92
N ILE A 642 7.34 -8.23 -5.76
CA ILE A 642 7.67 -9.66 -5.60
C ILE A 642 9.19 -9.88 -5.58
N GLY A 643 9.95 -9.10 -6.35
CA GLY A 643 11.41 -9.12 -6.36
C GLY A 643 12.07 -8.76 -5.03
N ASN A 644 11.37 -8.03 -4.15
CA ASN A 644 11.90 -7.56 -2.86
C ASN A 644 11.55 -8.45 -1.66
N ILE A 645 10.55 -9.34 -1.76
CA ILE A 645 10.02 -10.00 -0.55
C ILE A 645 11.00 -10.98 0.12
N PHE A 646 12.05 -11.42 -0.57
CA PHE A 646 13.03 -12.40 -0.06
C PHE A 646 14.39 -11.81 0.27
N GLU A 647 14.53 -10.50 0.20
CA GLU A 647 15.78 -9.81 0.51
C GLU A 647 15.47 -8.65 1.46
N ASP A 648 16.48 -8.21 2.20
CA ASP A 648 16.38 -7.03 3.06
C ASP A 648 17.11 -5.85 2.39
N PRO A 649 16.39 -4.91 1.74
CA PRO A 649 16.99 -3.75 1.07
C PRO A 649 17.74 -2.82 2.03
N THR A 650 17.56 -2.96 3.35
CA THR A 650 18.37 -2.23 4.32
C THR A 650 19.78 -2.81 4.46
N THR A 651 20.05 -3.99 3.89
CA THR A 651 21.35 -4.67 3.92
C THR A 651 21.95 -4.91 2.54
N VAL A 652 21.13 -5.06 1.50
CA VAL A 652 21.56 -5.29 0.12
C VAL A 652 21.45 -4.04 -0.76
N ASP A 653 22.24 -3.96 -1.82
CA ASP A 653 22.26 -2.81 -2.74
C ASP A 653 21.13 -2.89 -3.78
N LYS A 654 19.88 -2.96 -3.30
CA LYS A 654 18.64 -2.87 -4.09
C LYS A 654 17.72 -1.81 -3.52
N LEU A 655 16.85 -1.26 -4.35
CA LEU A 655 15.83 -0.32 -3.88
C LEU A 655 14.73 -1.11 -3.16
N LEU A 656 14.20 -0.57 -2.07
CA LEU A 656 12.94 -1.03 -1.53
C LEU A 656 11.82 -0.57 -2.47
N LYS A 657 11.18 -1.52 -3.15
CA LYS A 657 10.06 -1.23 -4.03
C LYS A 657 8.75 -1.52 -3.33
N ILE A 658 7.88 -0.51 -3.23
CA ILE A 658 6.56 -0.61 -2.65
C ILE A 658 5.55 -0.26 -3.73
N SER A 659 4.63 -1.18 -3.98
CA SER A 659 3.64 -1.09 -5.05
C SER A 659 2.22 -0.94 -4.51
N ASN A 660 1.40 -0.24 -5.27
CA ASN A 660 -0.03 -0.13 -5.06
C ASN A 660 -0.73 0.11 -6.40
N VAL A 661 -2.06 0.02 -6.41
CA VAL A 661 -2.87 0.31 -7.59
C VAL A 661 -4.04 1.19 -7.19
N ASN A 662 -4.24 2.27 -7.93
CA ASN A 662 -5.43 3.10 -7.85
C ASN A 662 -6.27 2.83 -9.10
N GLN A 663 -7.38 2.10 -8.94
CA GLN A 663 -8.21 1.60 -10.05
C GLN A 663 -7.40 0.72 -11.04
N ARG A 664 -7.03 1.27 -12.20
CA ARG A 664 -6.21 0.61 -13.24
C ARG A 664 -4.80 1.18 -13.37
N ILE A 665 -4.44 2.13 -12.50
CA ILE A 665 -3.17 2.87 -12.56
C ILE A 665 -2.26 2.34 -11.46
N GLY A 666 -1.10 1.82 -11.86
CA GLY A 666 -0.07 1.39 -10.93
C GLY A 666 0.64 2.57 -10.28
N VAL A 667 1.05 2.38 -9.03
CA VAL A 667 1.93 3.30 -8.31
C VAL A 667 3.07 2.48 -7.74
N LEU A 668 4.30 2.80 -8.14
CA LEU A 668 5.51 2.14 -7.68
C LEU A 668 6.42 3.16 -7.03
N GLY A 669 6.63 3.04 -5.74
CA GLY A 669 7.66 3.82 -5.07
C GLY A 669 8.95 3.02 -4.90
N LEU A 670 10.08 3.72 -4.99
CA LEU A 670 11.42 3.17 -5.05
C LEU A 670 12.30 3.92 -4.03
N TRP A 671 12.57 3.31 -2.88
CA TRP A 671 13.32 3.94 -1.80
C TRP A 671 14.75 3.40 -1.72
N ASN A 672 15.72 4.31 -1.57
CA ASN A 672 17.07 3.92 -1.25
C ASN A 672 17.24 3.74 0.26
N CYS A 673 17.41 2.49 0.69
CA CYS A 673 17.62 2.10 2.09
C CYS A 673 19.10 2.03 2.49
N ARG A 674 20.02 2.53 1.64
CA ARG A 674 21.47 2.49 1.83
C ARG A 674 22.04 3.91 1.93
N GLU A 675 23.17 4.04 2.60
CA GLU A 675 23.92 5.32 2.71
C GLU A 675 24.83 5.59 1.49
N LYS A 676 24.54 4.95 0.35
CA LYS A 676 25.25 5.14 -0.93
C LYS A 676 24.25 5.14 -2.09
N GLU A 677 24.66 5.63 -3.26
CA GLU A 677 23.82 5.56 -4.47
C GLU A 677 23.48 4.10 -4.80
N VAL A 678 22.21 3.85 -5.11
CA VAL A 678 21.74 2.54 -5.55
C VAL A 678 21.22 2.68 -6.98
N VAL A 679 21.71 1.81 -7.86
CA VAL A 679 21.19 1.62 -9.22
C VAL A 679 20.44 0.32 -9.23
N ASP A 680 19.20 0.36 -9.69
CA ASP A 680 18.32 -0.79 -9.78
C ASP A 680 17.49 -0.73 -11.07
N LYS A 681 16.85 -1.85 -11.39
CA LYS A 681 15.91 -1.95 -12.52
C LYS A 681 14.55 -2.40 -12.01
N PHE A 682 13.49 -1.89 -12.63
CA PHE A 682 12.12 -2.35 -12.39
C PHE A 682 11.36 -2.54 -13.70
N ASP A 683 10.28 -3.28 -13.65
CA ASP A 683 9.34 -3.48 -14.76
C ASP A 683 7.88 -3.49 -14.27
N LEU A 684 6.95 -3.89 -15.13
CA LEU A 684 5.52 -3.92 -14.80
C LEU A 684 5.16 -5.06 -13.82
N GLU A 685 5.97 -6.12 -13.71
CA GLU A 685 5.74 -7.22 -12.75
C GLU A 685 6.04 -6.79 -11.30
N ASP A 686 6.79 -5.69 -11.12
CA ASP A 686 7.01 -5.08 -9.80
C ASP A 686 5.74 -4.42 -9.22
N VAL A 687 4.67 -4.24 -10.01
CA VAL A 687 3.40 -3.67 -9.54
C VAL A 687 2.31 -4.72 -9.49
N TYR A 688 2.06 -5.25 -8.29
CA TYR A 688 1.01 -6.25 -8.10
C TYR A 688 -0.38 -5.67 -8.42
N GLY A 689 -1.13 -6.38 -9.27
CA GLY A 689 -2.50 -6.01 -9.65
C GLY A 689 -2.62 -4.94 -10.75
N ILE A 690 -1.51 -4.47 -11.35
CA ILE A 690 -1.57 -3.58 -12.53
C ILE A 690 -2.06 -4.33 -13.79
N ALA A 691 -1.89 -5.66 -13.81
CA ALA A 691 -2.48 -6.55 -14.78
C ALA A 691 -3.98 -6.70 -14.45
N VAL A 692 -4.84 -6.43 -15.42
CA VAL A 692 -6.20 -6.98 -15.39
C VAL A 692 -6.03 -8.50 -15.48
N ASP A 693 -6.03 -9.18 -14.33
CA ASP A 693 -5.96 -10.63 -14.28
C ASP A 693 -7.11 -11.17 -15.14
N THR A 694 -6.74 -11.73 -16.29
CA THR A 694 -7.70 -12.16 -17.31
C THR A 694 -8.65 -13.21 -16.77
N ASP A 695 -8.31 -13.89 -15.67
CA ASP A 695 -9.16 -14.89 -15.05
C ASP A 695 -10.08 -14.31 -13.97
N ASP A 696 -9.66 -13.27 -13.22
CA ASP A 696 -10.52 -12.58 -12.24
C ASP A 696 -11.52 -11.64 -12.95
N ALA A 697 -11.14 -11.04 -14.08
CA ALA A 697 -12.05 -10.30 -14.96
C ALA A 697 -13.09 -11.23 -15.61
N LYS A 698 -12.68 -12.42 -16.09
CA LYS A 698 -13.61 -13.46 -16.59
C LYS A 698 -14.52 -13.98 -15.48
N ALA A 699 -14.02 -14.16 -14.26
CA ALA A 699 -14.79 -14.65 -13.12
C ALA A 699 -15.85 -13.64 -12.64
N ARG A 700 -15.48 -12.36 -12.54
CA ARG A 700 -16.39 -11.27 -12.17
C ARG A 700 -17.48 -11.05 -13.22
N VAL A 701 -17.14 -11.17 -14.50
CA VAL A 701 -18.13 -11.12 -15.60
C VAL A 701 -19.06 -12.33 -15.56
N ASN A 702 -18.55 -13.55 -15.29
CA ASN A 702 -19.37 -14.77 -15.23
C ASN A 702 -20.31 -14.81 -14.01
N GLU A 703 -19.87 -14.39 -12.82
CA GLU A 703 -20.74 -14.34 -11.64
C GLU A 703 -21.88 -13.32 -11.79
N GLU A 704 -21.62 -12.22 -12.49
CA GLU A 704 -22.64 -11.21 -12.77
C GLU A 704 -23.57 -11.59 -13.94
N MET A 705 -23.07 -12.31 -14.95
CA MET A 705 -23.89 -12.86 -16.03
C MET A 705 -24.85 -13.96 -15.55
N HIS A 706 -24.48 -14.74 -14.52
CA HIS A 706 -25.33 -15.82 -14.00
C HIS A 706 -26.48 -15.35 -13.08
N ARG A 707 -26.50 -14.09 -12.65
CA ARG A 707 -27.61 -13.52 -11.85
C ARG A 707 -28.72 -12.88 -12.70
N ASP A 708 -28.50 -12.72 -14.01
CA ASP A 708 -29.48 -12.11 -14.93
C ASP A 708 -29.99 -13.15 -15.96
N PRO A 709 -31.30 -13.49 -15.96
CA PRO A 709 -31.88 -14.49 -16.87
C PRO A 709 -31.72 -14.20 -18.36
N ARG A 710 -31.29 -12.99 -18.76
CA ARG A 710 -31.21 -12.53 -20.15
C ARG A 710 -29.96 -12.99 -20.91
N PHE A 711 -28.93 -13.52 -20.24
CA PHE A 711 -27.65 -13.88 -20.86
C PHE A 711 -27.42 -15.40 -21.05
N ARG A 712 -28.47 -16.22 -20.96
CA ARG A 712 -28.36 -17.69 -21.06
C ARG A 712 -27.92 -18.25 -22.43
N ASN A 713 -27.87 -17.44 -23.49
CA ASN A 713 -27.66 -17.91 -24.87
C ASN A 713 -26.57 -17.17 -25.68
N SER A 714 -25.65 -16.42 -25.07
CA SER A 714 -24.53 -15.85 -25.83
C SER A 714 -23.40 -16.87 -25.96
N GLU A 715 -23.05 -17.22 -27.20
CA GLU A 715 -21.92 -18.07 -27.55
C GLU A 715 -20.61 -17.59 -26.91
N LYS A 716 -19.75 -18.55 -26.55
CA LYS A 716 -18.46 -18.36 -25.88
C LYS A 716 -17.64 -17.25 -26.54
N ILE A 717 -17.43 -16.14 -25.83
CA ILE A 717 -16.47 -15.10 -26.22
C ILE A 717 -15.12 -15.47 -25.57
N ASN A 718 -14.18 -15.94 -26.38
CA ASN A 718 -12.77 -16.05 -26.00
C ASN A 718 -12.14 -14.65 -26.09
N CYS A 719 -11.98 -13.96 -24.97
CA CYS A 719 -11.19 -12.73 -24.92
C CYS A 719 -9.72 -13.07 -24.63
N ILE A 720 -8.86 -12.85 -25.64
CA ILE A 720 -7.41 -12.71 -25.48
C ILE A 720 -7.16 -11.21 -25.30
N THR A 721 -6.64 -10.77 -24.16
CA THR A 721 -6.18 -9.39 -23.93
C THR A 721 -4.69 -9.43 -23.63
N GLU A 722 -3.90 -9.57 -24.67
CA GLU A 722 -2.45 -9.35 -24.65
C GLU A 722 -2.21 -8.07 -25.46
N ASP A 723 -1.41 -7.13 -24.93
CA ASP A 723 -0.96 -5.86 -25.54
C ASP A 723 -1.60 -4.52 -25.11
N VAL A 724 -1.72 -4.26 -23.80
CA VAL A 724 -1.88 -2.88 -23.27
C VAL A 724 -0.49 -2.25 -23.07
N GLU A 725 -0.23 -1.10 -23.70
CA GLU A 725 0.97 -0.28 -23.46
C GLU A 725 0.76 0.67 -22.28
N TYR A 726 1.84 1.08 -21.62
CA TYR A 726 1.77 1.96 -20.44
C TYR A 726 2.69 3.18 -20.57
N ALA A 727 2.24 4.29 -19.99
CA ALA A 727 3.06 5.47 -19.78
C ALA A 727 3.45 5.57 -18.30
N LEU A 728 4.69 5.96 -18.05
CA LEU A 728 5.29 6.11 -16.73
C LEU A 728 5.56 7.59 -16.49
N TYR A 729 5.17 8.12 -15.34
CA TYR A 729 5.55 9.44 -14.86
C TYR A 729 6.40 9.32 -13.59
N PHE A 730 7.59 9.94 -13.61
CA PHE A 730 8.55 9.96 -12.50
C PHE A 730 8.38 11.25 -11.70
N PHE A 731 7.93 11.15 -10.45
CA PHE A 731 7.54 12.32 -9.65
C PHE A 731 8.71 13.28 -9.33
N LYS A 732 9.87 12.76 -8.90
CA LYS A 732 11.04 13.56 -8.54
C LYS A 732 11.76 14.08 -9.77
N ASN A 733 11.88 13.26 -10.81
CA ASN A 733 12.57 13.63 -12.05
C ASN A 733 11.70 14.48 -13.00
N ARG A 734 10.37 14.43 -12.86
CA ARG A 734 9.39 15.04 -13.78
C ARG A 734 9.59 14.62 -15.23
N GLU A 735 9.86 13.33 -15.42
CA GLU A 735 10.05 12.71 -16.73
C GLU A 735 8.89 11.77 -17.05
N VAL A 736 8.64 11.59 -18.35
CA VAL A 736 7.67 10.63 -18.87
C VAL A 736 8.37 9.63 -19.76
N LYS A 737 8.05 8.35 -19.60
CA LYS A 737 8.52 7.28 -20.50
C LYS A 737 7.36 6.39 -20.92
N LYS A 738 7.42 5.87 -22.15
CA LYS A 738 6.53 4.80 -22.62
C LYS A 738 7.22 3.45 -22.41
N ILE A 739 6.48 2.48 -21.89
CA ILE A 739 6.91 1.08 -21.80
C ILE A 739 5.95 0.21 -22.62
N GLY A 740 6.49 -0.85 -23.21
CA GLY A 740 5.70 -1.83 -23.97
C GLY A 740 4.75 -2.63 -23.07
N SER A 741 4.03 -3.57 -23.67
CA SER A 741 3.10 -4.42 -22.93
C SER A 741 3.82 -5.31 -21.91
N MET A 742 3.06 -5.88 -20.97
CA MET A 742 3.57 -6.76 -19.92
C MET A 742 4.42 -7.93 -20.48
N GLY A 743 4.11 -8.42 -21.69
CA GLY A 743 4.88 -9.45 -22.38
C GLY A 743 6.26 -8.99 -22.90
N SER A 744 6.50 -7.69 -23.03
CA SER A 744 7.76 -7.14 -23.56
C SER A 744 8.94 -7.26 -22.59
N LYS A 745 8.69 -7.47 -21.29
CA LYS A 745 9.69 -7.56 -20.20
C LYS A 745 10.75 -6.44 -20.24
N LYS A 746 10.40 -5.27 -20.77
CA LYS A 746 11.32 -4.14 -20.86
C LYS A 746 11.53 -3.58 -19.46
N GLN A 747 12.78 -3.54 -19.02
CA GLN A 747 13.14 -2.99 -17.71
C GLN A 747 13.52 -1.51 -17.82
N VAL A 748 13.20 -0.74 -16.79
CA VAL A 748 13.63 0.65 -16.62
C VAL A 748 14.72 0.72 -15.57
N ALA A 749 15.86 1.32 -15.93
CA ALA A 749 16.95 1.56 -15.01
C ALA A 749 16.83 2.92 -14.33
N ILE A 750 17.07 2.93 -13.02
CA ILE A 750 16.99 4.13 -12.19
C ILE A 750 18.10 4.15 -11.14
N MET A 751 18.59 5.35 -10.88
CA MET A 751 19.45 5.68 -9.77
C MET A 751 18.67 6.46 -8.72
N VAL A 752 18.83 6.07 -7.46
CA VAL A 752 18.33 6.83 -6.32
C VAL A 752 19.49 7.15 -5.37
N LYS A 753 19.65 8.43 -5.05
CA LYS A 753 20.67 8.93 -4.11
C LYS A 753 20.41 8.41 -2.68
N PRO A 754 21.42 8.38 -1.78
CA PRO A 754 21.21 8.02 -0.38
C PRO A 754 20.06 8.81 0.23
N ARG A 755 19.22 8.16 1.05
CA ARG A 755 18.05 8.79 1.69
C ARG A 755 17.02 9.36 0.70
N GLY A 756 17.16 9.04 -0.58
CA GLY A 756 16.27 9.44 -1.66
C GLY A 756 15.18 8.42 -1.92
N PHE A 757 14.22 8.84 -2.73
CA PHE A 757 13.19 7.97 -3.27
C PHE A 757 12.77 8.47 -4.65
N GLU A 758 12.00 7.65 -5.37
CA GLU A 758 11.20 8.06 -6.52
C GLU A 758 9.81 7.43 -6.41
N VAL A 759 8.77 8.11 -6.89
CA VAL A 759 7.43 7.53 -7.09
C VAL A 759 7.10 7.58 -8.57
N VAL A 760 6.73 6.42 -9.11
CA VAL A 760 6.39 6.22 -10.51
C VAL A 760 4.90 5.93 -10.63
N THR A 761 4.18 6.80 -11.34
CA THR A 761 2.79 6.54 -11.74
C THR A 761 2.80 5.81 -13.07
N ILE A 762 2.15 4.65 -13.14
CA ILE A 762 2.12 3.77 -14.32
C ILE A 762 0.68 3.70 -14.83
N SER A 763 0.37 4.52 -15.84
CA SER A 763 -0.97 4.62 -16.42
C SER A 763 -1.07 3.81 -17.71
N PRO A 764 -2.15 3.04 -17.92
CA PRO A 764 -2.41 2.45 -19.23
C PRO A 764 -2.62 3.56 -20.27
N ILE A 765 -2.15 3.31 -21.50
CA ILE A 765 -2.33 4.21 -22.64
C ILE A 765 -3.65 3.87 -23.32
N ASP A 766 -4.56 4.84 -23.34
CA ASP A 766 -5.75 4.78 -24.19
C ASP A 766 -5.35 5.18 -25.62
N VAL A 767 -5.82 4.43 -26.62
CA VAL A 767 -5.51 4.66 -28.03
C VAL A 767 -6.79 4.93 -28.81
N LEU A 768 -6.84 6.06 -29.50
CA LEU A 768 -7.88 6.38 -30.49
C LEU A 768 -7.32 6.23 -31.90
N LEU A 769 -8.03 5.45 -32.73
CA LEU A 769 -7.75 5.29 -34.16
C LEU A 769 -8.88 5.96 -34.96
N VAL A 770 -8.55 7.03 -35.67
CA VAL A 770 -9.51 7.73 -36.55
C VAL A 770 -9.21 7.34 -38.01
N ILE A 771 -10.14 6.62 -38.64
CA ILE A 771 -10.03 6.18 -40.03
C ILE A 771 -10.69 7.23 -40.93
N ALA A 772 -9.90 7.97 -41.71
CA ALA A 772 -10.42 8.92 -42.70
C ALA A 772 -10.77 8.21 -44.04
N PRO A 773 -11.67 8.76 -44.87
CA PRO A 773 -12.14 8.14 -46.13
C PRO A 773 -11.08 7.86 -47.21
N PHE A 774 -9.81 8.20 -46.98
CA PHE A 774 -8.70 8.08 -47.93
C PHE A 774 -7.45 7.42 -47.29
N GLU A 775 -7.65 6.40 -46.45
CA GLU A 775 -6.60 5.52 -45.87
C GLU A 775 -5.60 6.12 -44.86
N TYR A 776 -5.75 7.38 -44.42
CA TYR A 776 -4.91 7.92 -43.34
C TYR A 776 -5.48 7.59 -41.95
N GLU A 777 -4.78 6.75 -41.19
CA GLU A 777 -5.09 6.40 -39.80
C GLU A 777 -4.50 7.44 -38.84
N ILE A 778 -5.33 8.19 -38.10
CA ILE A 778 -4.87 9.06 -37.01
C ILE A 778 -4.80 8.21 -35.74
N ARG A 779 -3.59 7.98 -35.23
CA ARG A 779 -3.37 7.34 -33.94
C ARG A 779 -3.06 8.40 -32.90
N VAL A 780 -3.95 8.56 -31.92
CA VAL A 780 -3.71 9.40 -30.75
C VAL A 780 -3.61 8.50 -29.53
N GLU A 781 -2.51 8.63 -28.81
CA GLU A 781 -2.24 7.94 -27.55
C GLU A 781 -2.34 8.94 -26.41
N ILE A 782 -3.12 8.62 -25.38
CA ILE A 782 -3.23 9.45 -24.18
C ILE A 782 -3.23 8.59 -22.92
N ALA A 783 -2.56 9.03 -21.87
CA ALA A 783 -2.64 8.40 -20.55
C ALA A 783 -2.71 9.48 -19.47
N CYS A 784 -3.69 9.41 -18.57
CA CYS A 784 -3.86 10.36 -17.48
C CYS A 784 -3.08 9.90 -16.23
N PHE A 785 -2.13 10.72 -15.77
CA PHE A 785 -1.36 10.44 -14.54
C PHE A 785 -2.05 10.96 -13.27
N GLY A 786 -3.02 11.86 -13.42
CA GLY A 786 -3.69 12.52 -12.31
C GLY A 786 -2.89 13.73 -11.84
N LEU A 787 -2.94 14.05 -10.55
CA LEU A 787 -2.30 15.25 -10.00
C LEU A 787 -0.78 15.06 -9.82
N VAL A 788 0.00 15.43 -10.84
CA VAL A 788 1.46 15.19 -10.92
C VAL A 788 2.29 16.01 -9.93
N ASP A 789 1.67 16.97 -9.25
CA ASP A 789 2.23 17.73 -8.12
C ASP A 789 2.03 17.03 -6.76
N LYS A 790 1.37 15.86 -6.72
CA LYS A 790 1.10 15.08 -5.50
C LYS A 790 1.87 13.75 -5.50
N TYR A 791 2.27 13.27 -4.33
CA TYR A 791 3.00 11.99 -4.23
C TYR A 791 2.20 10.80 -4.77
N ASN A 792 0.88 10.83 -4.63
CA ASN A 792 -0.03 9.79 -5.10
C ASN A 792 -1.16 10.40 -5.95
N GLY A 793 -0.76 11.19 -6.95
CA GLY A 793 -1.66 11.96 -7.80
C GLY A 793 -2.72 11.15 -8.54
N SER A 794 -2.44 9.90 -8.86
CA SER A 794 -3.36 9.02 -9.59
C SER A 794 -4.62 8.69 -8.78
N LYS A 795 -4.55 8.76 -7.44
CA LYS A 795 -5.73 8.58 -6.57
C LYS A 795 -6.81 9.64 -6.79
N ALA A 796 -6.43 10.82 -7.28
CA ALA A 796 -7.38 11.88 -7.58
C ALA A 796 -8.26 11.58 -8.79
N ILE A 797 -7.87 10.62 -9.64
CA ILE A 797 -8.64 10.24 -10.83
C ILE A 797 -9.87 9.44 -10.39
N VAL A 798 -11.04 9.95 -10.76
CA VAL A 798 -12.31 9.22 -10.66
C VAL A 798 -12.62 8.53 -11.98
N VAL A 799 -12.42 9.22 -13.11
CA VAL A 799 -12.64 8.72 -14.48
C VAL A 799 -11.59 9.36 -15.40
N ALA A 800 -11.10 8.60 -16.39
CA ALA A 800 -10.29 9.11 -17.50
C ALA A 800 -10.56 8.25 -18.75
N GLU A 801 -11.13 8.85 -19.81
CA GLU A 801 -11.59 8.13 -21.00
C GLU A 801 -11.77 9.04 -22.25
N TYR A 802 -11.70 8.45 -23.44
CA TYR A 802 -12.14 9.11 -24.67
C TYR A 802 -13.66 9.26 -24.71
N ILE A 803 -14.15 10.30 -25.38
CA ILE A 803 -15.59 10.51 -25.58
C ILE A 803 -15.92 10.45 -27.07
N SER A 804 -16.94 9.65 -27.44
CA SER A 804 -17.59 9.76 -28.75
C SER A 804 -18.44 11.04 -28.81
N GLU A 805 -18.29 11.88 -29.83
CA GLU A 805 -19.18 13.04 -30.01
C GLU A 805 -20.66 12.61 -30.05
N GLY A 806 -21.48 13.23 -29.20
CA GLY A 806 -22.88 12.88 -29.01
C GLY A 806 -23.63 13.89 -28.13
N TRP A 807 -23.56 15.18 -28.48
CA TRP A 807 -24.60 16.14 -28.10
C TRP A 807 -25.69 16.11 -29.17
N ASP A 808 -26.88 15.64 -28.79
CA ASP A 808 -27.99 15.33 -29.69
C ASP A 808 -28.75 16.59 -30.14
N VAL A 809 -28.75 16.85 -31.44
CA VAL A 809 -29.95 17.23 -32.18
C VAL A 809 -29.95 16.27 -33.37
N GLY A 810 -31.07 15.66 -33.77
CA GLY A 810 -31.06 14.28 -34.31
C GLY A 810 -30.74 13.96 -35.78
N GLY A 811 -30.63 12.66 -36.06
CA GLY A 811 -30.92 12.05 -37.38
C GLY A 811 -29.74 11.58 -38.25
N SER A 812 -29.59 10.24 -38.33
CA SER A 812 -28.96 9.37 -39.36
C SER A 812 -27.45 9.04 -39.33
N ASP A 813 -27.15 7.76 -39.62
CA ASP A 813 -26.15 6.79 -39.07
C ASP A 813 -24.75 6.70 -39.73
N TYR A 814 -23.66 6.63 -38.92
CA TYR A 814 -22.37 5.92 -39.20
C TYR A 814 -21.61 5.55 -37.89
N ALA A 815 -20.84 4.45 -37.88
CA ALA A 815 -20.22 3.81 -36.70
C ALA A 815 -18.72 4.11 -36.49
N VAL A 816 -18.29 4.28 -35.23
CA VAL A 816 -16.89 4.36 -34.76
C VAL A 816 -16.55 3.07 -34.01
N ASP A 817 -15.41 2.44 -34.32
CA ASP A 817 -14.96 1.20 -33.66
C ASP A 817 -14.02 1.53 -32.50
N PHE A 818 -14.47 1.32 -31.27
CA PHE A 818 -13.68 1.52 -30.05
C PHE A 818 -12.97 0.23 -29.68
N ARG A 819 -11.64 0.17 -29.80
CA ARG A 819 -10.85 -0.89 -29.17
C ARG A 819 -10.51 -0.49 -27.74
N VAL A 820 -11.38 -0.84 -26.80
CA VAL A 820 -11.10 -0.75 -25.36
C VAL A 820 -10.94 -2.16 -24.81
N PRO A 821 -9.86 -2.48 -24.06
CA PRO A 821 -9.80 -3.69 -23.25
C PRO A 821 -10.86 -3.61 -22.14
N ASN A 822 -11.83 -4.53 -22.17
CA ASN A 822 -13.03 -4.56 -21.32
C ASN A 822 -12.78 -4.35 -19.82
N ASN A 823 -13.61 -3.50 -19.19
CA ASN A 823 -13.95 -3.57 -17.76
C ASN A 823 -15.41 -3.08 -17.54
N HIS A 824 -16.17 -3.78 -16.70
CA HIS A 824 -17.52 -3.42 -16.23
C HIS A 824 -17.50 -3.41 -14.68
N LYS A 825 -18.25 -2.59 -13.94
CA LYS A 825 -19.52 -1.89 -14.21
C LYS A 825 -19.59 -0.49 -13.59
N ALA A 826 -20.12 0.46 -14.35
CA ALA A 826 -21.18 1.36 -13.90
C ALA A 826 -22.23 1.41 -15.03
N SER A 827 -23.50 1.21 -14.69
CA SER A 827 -24.59 1.24 -15.65
C SER A 827 -24.83 2.68 -16.15
N ILE A 828 -24.23 3.03 -17.27
CA ILE A 828 -24.67 4.16 -18.08
C ILE A 828 -25.46 3.56 -19.24
N ARG A 829 -26.70 4.02 -19.42
CA ARG A 829 -27.48 3.72 -20.63
C ARG A 829 -26.58 4.03 -21.82
N ALA A 830 -26.22 3.01 -22.59
CA ALA A 830 -25.69 3.21 -23.94
C ALA A 830 -26.83 3.82 -24.78
N SER A 831 -26.97 5.14 -24.72
CA SER A 831 -27.63 5.88 -25.79
C SER A 831 -26.76 5.67 -27.02
N LYS A 832 -27.29 4.93 -27.99
CA LYS A 832 -26.75 4.87 -29.35
C LYS A 832 -26.77 6.31 -29.91
N GLY A 833 -25.67 7.02 -29.71
CA GLY A 833 -25.40 8.32 -30.30
C GLY A 833 -24.70 8.10 -31.64
N VAL A 834 -25.25 8.70 -32.67
CA VAL A 834 -24.81 8.56 -34.06
C VAL A 834 -24.09 9.84 -34.47
N MET A 835 -22.93 9.72 -35.14
CA MET A 835 -22.20 10.85 -35.70
C MET A 835 -23.05 11.61 -36.72
N ARG A 836 -23.37 12.88 -36.43
CA ARG A 836 -23.84 13.83 -37.45
C ARG A 836 -22.67 14.30 -38.31
N SER A 837 -22.90 14.35 -39.63
CA SER A 837 -21.98 14.83 -40.65
C SER A 837 -21.66 16.32 -40.50
N GLY A 838 -20.70 16.62 -39.62
CA GLY A 838 -20.11 17.94 -39.44
C GLY A 838 -18.63 17.82 -39.09
N ASN A 839 -17.87 17.04 -39.87
CA ASN A 839 -16.44 16.82 -39.70
C ASN A 839 -15.68 18.12 -39.35
N ARG A 840 -15.19 18.26 -38.12
CA ARG A 840 -13.89 18.91 -37.89
C ARG A 840 -12.84 17.80 -37.93
N ARG A 841 -12.24 17.58 -39.11
CA ARG A 841 -11.12 16.65 -39.27
C ARG A 841 -10.05 16.93 -38.20
N GLY A 842 -9.53 15.87 -37.57
CA GLY A 842 -8.40 15.97 -36.64
C GLY A 842 -8.75 16.35 -35.19
N MET A 843 -10.03 16.44 -34.80
CA MET A 843 -10.43 16.79 -33.44
C MET A 843 -10.63 15.56 -32.56
N VAL A 844 -10.08 15.57 -31.35
CA VAL A 844 -10.12 14.47 -30.37
C VAL A 844 -10.58 14.99 -29.00
N PHE A 845 -11.49 14.26 -28.35
CA PHE A 845 -12.02 14.61 -27.03
C PHE A 845 -11.66 13.58 -25.96
N TYR A 846 -11.16 14.08 -24.82
CA TYR A 846 -10.84 13.24 -23.67
C TYR A 846 -11.44 13.81 -22.38
N LYS A 847 -12.13 12.97 -21.60
CA LYS A 847 -12.74 13.32 -20.32
C LYS A 847 -11.84 12.90 -19.18
N VAL A 848 -11.69 13.77 -18.19
CA VAL A 848 -11.16 13.41 -16.87
C VAL A 848 -12.08 13.92 -15.77
N LYS A 849 -12.34 13.09 -14.77
CA LYS A 849 -13.00 13.50 -13.54
C LYS A 849 -12.00 13.42 -12.37
N LEU A 850 -11.82 14.50 -11.62
CA LEU A 850 -10.85 14.60 -10.53
C LEU A 850 -11.51 14.94 -9.19
N THR A 851 -11.04 14.32 -8.10
CA THR A 851 -11.55 14.60 -6.75
C THR A 851 -11.07 15.94 -6.17
N GLY A 852 -10.21 16.69 -6.85
CA GLY A 852 -9.76 17.99 -6.35
C GLY A 852 -8.72 18.70 -7.22
N TYR A 853 -8.32 19.89 -6.78
CA TYR A 853 -7.47 20.84 -7.51
C TYR A 853 -5.97 20.50 -7.44
N GLY A 854 -5.22 20.83 -8.50
CA GLY A 854 -3.79 20.57 -8.62
C GLY A 854 -3.31 20.63 -10.09
N SER A 855 -2.12 20.12 -10.38
CA SER A 855 -1.59 20.03 -11.74
C SER A 855 -1.91 18.65 -12.32
N CYS A 856 -2.86 18.56 -13.26
CA CYS A 856 -3.22 17.29 -13.90
C CYS A 856 -2.29 16.99 -15.07
N GLY A 857 -1.58 15.86 -15.04
CA GLY A 857 -0.60 15.48 -16.05
C GLY A 857 -1.05 14.35 -16.97
N PHE A 858 -0.57 14.37 -18.21
CA PHE A 858 -0.91 13.44 -19.27
C PHE A 858 0.31 13.07 -20.11
N TYR A 859 0.41 11.81 -20.48
CA TYR A 859 1.15 11.43 -21.69
C TYR A 859 0.25 11.70 -22.90
N LEU A 860 0.77 12.38 -23.92
CA LEU A 860 0.05 12.66 -25.17
C LEU A 860 1.00 12.46 -26.36
N ASN A 861 0.65 11.54 -27.26
CA ASN A 861 1.42 11.27 -28.47
C ASN A 861 0.51 11.13 -29.69
N VAL A 862 0.83 11.84 -30.77
CA VAL A 862 0.06 11.84 -32.03
C VAL A 862 0.82 11.20 -33.20
N GLY A 863 1.99 10.59 -32.95
CA GLY A 863 2.84 9.97 -33.98
C GLY A 863 3.80 10.94 -34.66
N GLU A 864 4.77 10.40 -35.41
CA GLU A 864 5.94 11.15 -35.93
C GLU A 864 5.64 12.11 -37.10
N HIS A 865 4.53 11.90 -37.79
CA HIS A 865 4.17 12.70 -38.99
C HIS A 865 3.01 13.66 -38.74
N ARG A 866 2.63 13.86 -37.49
CA ARG A 866 1.50 14.68 -37.08
C ARG A 866 1.93 15.63 -35.96
N ARG A 867 1.15 16.67 -35.75
CA ARG A 867 1.38 17.60 -34.64
C ARG A 867 0.08 17.98 -33.96
N VAL A 868 0.16 18.28 -32.68
CA VAL A 868 -0.93 18.92 -31.96
C VAL A 868 -0.91 20.41 -32.33
N SER A 869 -1.94 20.88 -33.01
CA SER A 869 -2.03 22.28 -33.46
C SER A 869 -2.73 23.18 -32.45
N ASN A 870 -3.60 22.61 -31.62
CA ASN A 870 -4.26 23.33 -30.53
C ASN A 870 -4.76 22.36 -29.45
N ILE A 871 -4.76 22.80 -28.19
CA ILE A 871 -5.41 22.12 -27.07
C ILE A 871 -6.28 23.14 -26.36
N LYS A 872 -7.57 22.87 -26.27
CA LYS A 872 -8.48 23.62 -25.39
C LYS A 872 -8.91 22.75 -24.24
N VAL A 873 -8.99 23.34 -23.06
CA VAL A 873 -9.43 22.63 -21.86
C VAL A 873 -10.65 23.33 -21.29
N TYR A 874 -11.68 22.54 -21.03
CA TYR A 874 -12.88 22.98 -20.34
C TYR A 874 -12.89 22.36 -18.95
N LEU A 875 -12.97 23.19 -17.91
CA LEU A 875 -13.16 22.76 -16.53
C LEU A 875 -14.59 23.11 -16.12
N ASN A 876 -15.41 22.09 -15.91
CA ASN A 876 -16.85 22.17 -15.81
C ASN A 876 -17.42 22.93 -17.03
N ASN A 877 -17.96 24.13 -16.83
CA ASN A 877 -18.57 24.94 -17.89
C ASN A 877 -17.67 26.11 -18.37
N LYS A 878 -16.41 26.18 -17.93
CA LYS A 878 -15.49 27.29 -18.25
C LYS A 878 -14.29 26.81 -19.05
N ILE A 879 -13.89 27.58 -20.06
CA ILE A 879 -12.64 27.38 -20.80
C ILE A 879 -11.49 27.90 -19.93
N LEU A 880 -10.44 27.09 -19.77
CA LEU A 880 -9.21 27.51 -19.09
C LEU A 880 -8.35 28.39 -20.01
N SER A 881 -7.59 29.30 -19.42
CA SER A 881 -6.61 30.09 -20.17
C SER A 881 -5.47 29.22 -20.67
N ASP A 882 -4.91 29.59 -21.82
CA ASP A 882 -3.78 28.87 -22.43
C ASP A 882 -2.54 28.84 -21.52
N GLU A 883 -2.38 29.82 -20.62
CA GLU A 883 -1.29 29.88 -19.62
C GLU A 883 -1.31 28.71 -18.62
N LEU A 884 -2.45 28.03 -18.46
CA LEU A 884 -2.59 26.87 -17.59
C LEU A 884 -2.33 25.55 -18.32
N ILE A 885 -1.99 25.60 -19.61
CA ILE A 885 -1.81 24.44 -20.48
C ILE A 885 -0.36 24.41 -20.96
N GLU A 886 0.43 23.48 -20.45
CA GLU A 886 1.82 23.30 -20.84
C GLU A 886 1.99 21.95 -21.55
N TYR A 887 2.40 21.96 -22.82
CA TYR A 887 2.67 20.74 -23.58
C TYR A 887 4.11 20.70 -24.08
N ASP A 888 4.93 19.83 -23.48
CA ASP A 888 6.27 19.49 -23.94
C ASP A 888 6.16 18.39 -25.00
N VAL A 889 6.31 18.78 -26.26
CA VAL A 889 6.18 17.88 -27.42
C VAL A 889 7.28 16.82 -27.46
N GLU A 890 8.50 17.17 -27.04
CA GLU A 890 9.63 16.24 -27.05
C GLU A 890 9.44 15.15 -25.99
N LYS A 891 8.99 15.54 -24.79
CA LYS A 891 8.69 14.61 -23.70
C LYS A 891 7.32 13.96 -23.81
N LYS A 892 6.49 14.39 -24.76
CA LYS A 892 5.09 13.94 -24.92
C LYS A 892 4.29 14.13 -23.63
N PHE A 893 4.56 15.22 -22.90
CA PHE A 893 4.02 15.47 -21.57
C PHE A 893 3.19 16.75 -21.55
N LEU A 894 1.89 16.59 -21.28
CA LEU A 894 0.93 17.68 -21.15
C LEU A 894 0.58 17.85 -19.67
N VAL A 895 0.66 19.08 -19.17
CA VAL A 895 0.26 19.45 -17.81
C VAL A 895 -0.82 20.54 -17.89
N ILE A 896 -1.88 20.35 -17.12
CA ILE A 896 -3.00 21.28 -17.01
C ILE A 896 -3.11 21.76 -15.57
N GLY A 897 -2.98 23.06 -15.34
CA GLY A 897 -3.23 23.71 -14.06
C GLY A 897 -4.73 23.76 -13.74
N VAL A 898 -5.17 22.94 -12.77
CA VAL A 898 -6.55 22.90 -12.29
C VAL A 898 -6.62 23.69 -10.99
N HIS A 899 -6.86 24.99 -11.10
CA HIS A 899 -6.91 25.90 -9.95
C HIS A 899 -8.35 26.25 -9.55
N GLU A 900 -8.47 26.76 -8.34
CA GLU A 900 -9.72 27.32 -7.84
C GLU A 900 -10.11 28.54 -8.69
N ASN A 901 -11.27 28.45 -9.35
CA ASN A 901 -11.86 29.60 -10.02
C ASN A 901 -12.76 30.33 -9.03
N GLU A 902 -12.37 31.54 -8.63
CA GLU A 902 -13.17 32.42 -7.77
C GLU A 902 -14.43 32.86 -8.56
N LYS A 903 -15.62 32.74 -7.93
CA LYS A 903 -16.98 33.01 -8.46
C LYS A 903 -17.66 31.84 -9.16
N VAL A 904 -18.50 31.16 -8.38
CA VAL A 904 -19.61 30.33 -8.86
C VAL A 904 -20.71 31.25 -9.36
N THR A 905 -21.29 30.98 -10.52
CA THR A 905 -22.41 31.78 -11.03
C THR A 905 -23.71 31.40 -10.30
N SER A 906 -24.67 32.33 -10.23
CA SER A 906 -26.00 32.06 -9.66
C SER A 906 -26.70 30.87 -10.36
N GLU A 907 -26.44 30.69 -11.64
CA GLU A 907 -26.98 29.60 -12.47
C GLU A 907 -26.36 28.23 -12.13
N GLU A 908 -25.05 28.17 -11.86
CA GLU A 908 -24.38 26.96 -11.38
C GLU A 908 -24.90 26.53 -10.00
N LEU A 909 -25.12 27.48 -9.10
CA LEU A 909 -25.70 27.23 -7.78
C LEU A 909 -27.14 26.72 -7.90
N GLU A 910 -27.94 27.30 -8.79
CA GLU A 910 -29.34 26.90 -8.95
C GLU A 910 -29.50 25.53 -9.64
N ASN A 911 -28.62 25.19 -10.59
CA ASN A 911 -28.57 23.85 -11.18
C ASN A 911 -28.16 22.79 -10.14
N LYS A 912 -27.19 23.07 -9.26
CA LYS A 912 -26.83 22.15 -8.17
C LYS A 912 -27.94 22.02 -7.14
N ARG A 913 -28.59 23.12 -6.77
CA ARG A 913 -29.78 23.11 -5.90
C ARG A 913 -30.89 22.22 -6.45
N ARG A 914 -31.12 22.22 -7.77
CA ARG A 914 -32.13 21.36 -8.44
C ARG A 914 -31.72 19.88 -8.46
N ASN A 915 -30.43 19.58 -8.62
CA ASN A 915 -29.92 18.21 -8.69
C ASN A 915 -29.77 17.54 -7.31
N MET A 916 -29.57 18.32 -6.24
CA MET A 916 -29.50 17.80 -4.86
C MET A 916 -30.76 17.08 -4.37
N TRP A 917 -31.93 17.33 -4.96
CA TRP A 917 -33.15 16.58 -4.62
C TRP A 917 -33.18 15.15 -5.20
N ASN A 918 -32.24 14.79 -6.08
CA ASN A 918 -32.23 13.51 -6.80
C ASN A 918 -30.96 12.66 -6.61
N ALA A 919 -29.98 13.05 -5.79
CA ALA A 919 -28.72 12.29 -5.64
C ALA A 919 -28.13 12.33 -4.22
N ASP A 920 -27.55 11.20 -3.82
CA ASP A 920 -26.83 10.97 -2.55
C ASP A 920 -25.72 12.02 -2.32
N TYR A 921 -25.52 12.41 -1.05
CA TYR A 921 -24.48 13.32 -0.59
C TYR A 921 -23.08 12.75 -0.89
N GLY A 922 -22.36 13.37 -1.83
CA GLY A 922 -20.95 13.06 -2.10
C GLY A 922 -20.22 14.28 -2.67
N ASP A 923 -18.98 14.49 -2.26
CA ASP A 923 -18.11 15.57 -2.72
C ASP A 923 -18.17 15.72 -4.25
N ASP A 924 -18.29 16.96 -4.72
CA ASP A 924 -18.37 17.23 -6.14
C ASP A 924 -17.03 16.95 -6.81
N VAL A 925 -17.09 16.19 -7.91
CA VAL A 925 -15.93 15.86 -8.72
C VAL A 925 -15.73 16.96 -9.77
N LEU A 926 -14.49 17.38 -9.99
CA LEU A 926 -14.13 18.32 -11.05
C LEU A 926 -14.19 17.59 -12.39
N GLU A 927 -15.02 18.05 -13.33
CA GLU A 927 -15.06 17.49 -14.69
C GLU A 927 -14.19 18.34 -15.62
N MET A 928 -13.20 17.71 -16.24
CA MET A 928 -12.30 18.32 -17.20
C MET A 928 -12.45 17.66 -18.57
N PHE A 929 -12.52 18.45 -19.63
CA PHE A 929 -12.62 18.00 -21.01
C PHE A 929 -11.49 18.61 -21.83
N LEU A 930 -10.72 17.78 -22.52
CA LEU A 930 -9.68 18.18 -23.45
C LEU A 930 -10.24 18.10 -24.87
N GLU A 931 -10.15 19.19 -25.62
CA GLU A 931 -10.37 19.27 -27.07
C GLU A 931 -9.00 19.43 -27.74
N ILE A 932 -8.52 18.37 -28.39
CA ILE A 932 -7.19 18.29 -28.99
C ILE A 932 -7.34 18.31 -30.51
N MET A 933 -6.70 19.29 -31.16
CA MET A 933 -6.62 19.39 -32.62
C MET A 933 -5.30 18.79 -33.11
N VAL A 934 -5.40 17.85 -34.03
CA VAL A 934 -4.28 17.14 -34.66
C VAL A 934 -4.28 17.43 -36.15
N ASP A 935 -3.17 18.01 -36.63
CA ASP A 935 -2.93 18.29 -38.05
C ASP A 935 -2.26 17.11 -38.76
#